data_AF-A0A6N7ARL8-F1
#
_entry.id   AF-A0A6N7ARL8-F1
#
_cell.length_a   1.000
_cell.length_b   1.000
_cell.length_c   1.000
_cell.angle_alpha   90.00
_cell.angle_beta   90.00
_cell.angle_gamma   90.00
#
_symmetry.space_group_name_H-M   'P 1'
#
loop_
_entity.id
_entity.type
_entity.pdbx_description
1 polymer ?
#
loop_
_entity_poly.entity_id
_entity_poly.type
_entity_poly.pdbx_seq_one_letter_code
_entity_poly.pdbx_strand_id
1 'polypeptide(L)'
;MRNRYLKIFNAFLLLCYFIIIPNNLFGYDNEKDGVHERISRNAWKKAIQQRDFLQDLGLTETGLLTGKKPVDWIAEGSRVEDNLPRPRHHFYDPVSKKGLHDTCGLPFIGGYPSPNWALGIEGGNEWDIKDARKYEYIALAGKDSGGNIVQDAQDDNGRKKYFGMMFRALGQVIHVLEDSAQPEHVRNDAHVFPWDVSLYENYTFENVKELDYTGYILVKLPSFYSYFDTGDGKGLSEFTNRNFVSRSTNFDDRGWCRQKAGIYAEPTPDYAHDEDETVPLPEGGTKTFAVHYIGNKVNDRLTGEEIRNDYLSALSWWNFETESEYSEKVYSLNDKCYDSMANFTIPRAVGYSAGLLNYFFRGEMDMEKDKDNPDQYNIKNLSGESMSGTVRVLYDDKSGNRKEVWSGDWGTGSSPIKPKCKKSGVTFTAPTDAEEPGKYILVLDKGKIGEEEGAVAGKVINTNTMPTGSAAPAITGSNTADDGNCYAAGSGTGPYQWSISKGTIDENGCITITGQCGTATITVTDACGNTGTRDLQLPDTLEITGPDAGCYAVTGTGPYIWDITKGLIDAKGCTNLKGQCGQATINVTDANGCTGTKELNIPAEELTITGSDTTTRNSTKQYTATGCGQVEWSISPLNKGATITQIGLLTTTGTACGSFTITANCPTCGTSATKDVRVTDAGMWLDRGPYPVTCKIKGGTYWSGCIGELQYKGKYRYEVSSECVNSAMIISGDCTSFASACNCPPPDYPKISILVSWADYYWEWVCP
;
A
#
# COMPACT_ATOMS: atom_id res chain seq x y z
N MET A 1 22.64 -18.82 89.17
CA MET A 1 23.62 -18.41 88.13
C MET A 1 23.70 -19.38 86.95
N ARG A 2 23.59 -20.71 87.13
CA ARG A 2 23.68 -21.73 86.06
C ARG A 2 22.66 -21.62 84.91
N ASN A 3 21.44 -21.12 85.17
CA ASN A 3 20.39 -20.96 84.13
C ASN A 3 20.51 -19.71 83.24
N ARG A 4 21.28 -18.68 83.63
CA ARG A 4 21.50 -17.50 82.78
C ARG A 4 22.61 -17.73 81.76
N TYR A 5 23.65 -18.46 82.14
CA TYR A 5 24.72 -18.85 81.21
C TYR A 5 24.27 -19.89 80.18
N LEU A 6 23.33 -20.79 80.50
CA LEU A 6 22.78 -21.74 79.52
C LEU A 6 21.93 -21.05 78.44
N LYS A 7 21.17 -20.01 78.80
CA LYS A 7 20.38 -19.21 77.84
C LYS A 7 21.24 -18.31 76.98
N ILE A 8 22.31 -17.73 77.54
CA ILE A 8 23.26 -16.92 76.77
C ILE A 8 24.11 -17.84 75.87
N PHE A 9 24.52 -19.02 76.34
CA PHE A 9 25.26 -20.01 75.54
C PHE A 9 24.40 -20.61 74.43
N ASN A 10 23.11 -20.89 74.66
CA ASN A 10 22.18 -21.31 73.60
C ASN A 10 21.83 -20.18 72.63
N ALA A 11 21.73 -18.93 73.09
CA ALA A 11 21.55 -17.77 72.22
C ALA A 11 22.81 -17.47 71.39
N PHE A 12 24.01 -17.67 71.96
CA PHE A 12 25.29 -17.54 71.24
C PHE A 12 25.50 -18.70 70.27
N LEU A 13 25.07 -19.93 70.61
CA LEU A 13 25.05 -21.08 69.69
C LEU A 13 24.06 -20.86 68.55
N LEU A 14 22.84 -20.35 68.80
CA LEU A 14 21.89 -19.94 67.75
C LEU A 14 22.47 -18.82 66.88
N LEU A 15 23.07 -17.79 67.47
CA LEU A 15 23.70 -16.69 66.73
C LEU A 15 24.91 -17.17 65.90
N CYS A 16 25.73 -18.09 66.43
CA CYS A 16 26.82 -18.72 65.70
C CYS A 16 26.31 -19.73 64.64
N TYR A 17 25.15 -20.36 64.83
CA TYR A 17 24.49 -21.22 63.84
C TYR A 17 23.93 -20.39 62.66
N PHE A 18 23.50 -19.14 62.91
CA PHE A 18 23.12 -18.20 61.87
C PHE A 18 24.32 -17.56 61.13
N ILE A 19 25.51 -17.54 61.75
CA ILE A 19 26.74 -16.98 61.15
C ILE A 19 27.52 -18.03 60.33
N ILE A 20 27.23 -19.32 60.53
CA ILE A 20 27.87 -20.43 59.82
C ILE A 20 26.78 -21.26 59.13
N ILE A 21 26.04 -20.63 58.22
CA ILE A 21 25.30 -21.42 57.22
C ILE A 21 26.22 -21.54 56.00
N PRO A 22 26.68 -22.76 55.65
CA PRO A 22 27.43 -22.96 54.41
C PRO A 22 26.59 -22.49 53.20
N ASN A 23 27.30 -22.05 52.17
CA ASN A 23 26.89 -21.17 51.07
C ASN A 23 25.74 -21.65 50.13
N ASN A 24 24.97 -22.69 50.48
CA ASN A 24 24.05 -23.38 49.55
C ASN A 24 22.62 -23.43 50.09
N LEU A 25 22.02 -22.27 50.37
CA LEU A 25 20.79 -22.20 51.17
C LEU A 25 19.48 -22.32 50.39
N PHE A 26 19.45 -22.12 49.07
CA PHE A 26 18.21 -22.18 48.26
C PHE A 26 18.45 -22.43 46.75
N GLY A 27 19.65 -22.84 46.35
CA GLY A 27 19.98 -23.11 44.95
C GLY A 27 21.06 -24.18 44.88
N TYR A 28 20.79 -25.28 44.20
CA TYR A 28 21.68 -26.43 44.11
C TYR A 28 22.70 -26.29 42.96
N ASP A 29 22.48 -25.38 42.00
CA ASP A 29 23.17 -25.41 40.69
C ASP A 29 24.14 -24.23 40.46
N ASN A 30 25.06 -24.03 41.42
CA ASN A 30 26.13 -23.02 41.30
C ASN A 30 27.36 -23.52 40.50
N GLU A 31 27.29 -24.73 39.92
CA GLU A 31 28.40 -25.40 39.23
C GLU A 31 28.50 -25.01 37.75
N LYS A 32 29.68 -25.21 37.16
CA LYS A 32 29.84 -25.08 35.70
C LYS A 32 29.23 -26.32 35.04
N ASP A 33 28.57 -26.12 33.89
CA ASP A 33 27.82 -27.13 33.14
C ASP A 33 26.52 -27.62 33.83
N GLY A 34 26.01 -26.83 34.77
CA GLY A 34 24.71 -27.01 35.44
C GLY A 34 23.49 -27.00 34.51
N VAL A 35 22.34 -27.40 35.05
CA VAL A 35 21.03 -27.40 34.38
C VAL A 35 20.71 -25.99 33.85
N HIS A 36 20.82 -24.94 34.68
CA HIS A 36 20.55 -23.56 34.27
C HIS A 36 21.49 -23.09 33.18
N GLU A 37 22.79 -23.37 33.30
CA GLU A 37 23.77 -23.02 32.27
C GLU A 37 23.42 -23.65 30.93
N ARG A 38 22.98 -24.92 30.92
CA ARG A 38 22.56 -25.61 29.69
C ARG A 38 21.26 -25.09 29.11
N ILE A 39 20.25 -24.82 29.93
CA ILE A 39 19.01 -24.21 29.46
C ILE A 39 19.32 -22.86 28.81
N SER A 40 20.05 -22.00 29.52
CA SER A 40 20.47 -20.66 29.07
C SER A 40 21.28 -20.69 27.76
N ARG A 41 22.23 -21.63 27.60
CA ARG A 41 23.02 -21.78 26.37
C ARG A 41 22.16 -22.26 25.19
N ASN A 42 21.23 -23.18 25.42
CA ASN A 42 20.29 -23.62 24.38
C ASN A 42 19.28 -22.53 24.01
N ALA A 43 18.81 -21.76 25.00
CA ALA A 43 17.94 -20.61 24.81
C ALA A 43 18.62 -19.53 23.96
N TRP A 44 19.87 -19.20 24.29
CA TRP A 44 20.71 -18.31 23.49
C TRP A 44 20.83 -18.76 22.04
N LYS A 45 21.20 -20.04 21.82
CA LYS A 45 21.34 -20.60 20.47
C LYS A 45 20.04 -20.49 19.69
N LYS A 46 18.91 -20.84 20.31
CA LYS A 46 17.57 -20.72 19.71
C LYS A 46 17.22 -19.27 19.38
N ALA A 47 17.56 -18.33 20.26
CA ALA A 47 17.29 -16.91 20.06
C ALA A 47 18.10 -16.33 18.89
N ILE A 48 19.43 -16.55 18.88
CA ILE A 48 20.33 -16.08 17.81
C ILE A 48 19.95 -16.67 16.44
N GLN A 49 19.58 -17.95 16.38
CA GLN A 49 19.12 -18.58 15.14
C GLN A 49 17.87 -17.92 14.56
N GLN A 50 16.98 -17.42 15.41
CA GLN A 50 15.79 -16.70 14.98
C GLN A 50 16.13 -15.28 14.53
N ARG A 51 17.01 -14.60 15.25
CA ARG A 51 17.49 -13.25 14.94
C ARG A 51 18.85 -13.00 15.60
N ASP A 52 19.86 -12.74 14.79
CA ASP A 52 21.19 -12.39 15.28
C ASP A 52 21.24 -10.92 15.73
N PHE A 53 20.75 -10.66 16.93
CA PHE A 53 20.75 -9.33 17.55
C PHE A 53 22.16 -8.82 17.89
N LEU A 54 23.20 -9.66 17.82
CA LEU A 54 24.57 -9.21 18.09
C LEU A 54 25.08 -8.29 16.98
N GLN A 55 24.71 -8.55 15.73
CA GLN A 55 25.10 -7.73 14.59
C GLN A 55 24.60 -6.29 14.74
N ASP A 56 23.37 -6.11 15.22
CA ASP A 56 22.82 -4.79 15.50
C ASP A 56 23.68 -4.06 16.54
N LEU A 57 24.22 -4.76 17.53
CA LEU A 57 25.11 -4.17 18.55
C LEU A 57 26.57 -4.02 18.09
N GLY A 58 26.90 -4.42 16.86
CA GLY A 58 28.28 -4.47 16.36
C GLY A 58 29.14 -5.54 17.04
N LEU A 59 28.50 -6.58 17.56
CA LEU A 59 29.14 -7.71 18.26
C LEU A 59 29.10 -8.97 17.39
N THR A 60 29.83 -9.99 17.80
CA THR A 60 29.81 -11.32 17.17
C THR A 60 29.77 -12.40 18.25
N GLU A 61 29.29 -13.59 17.92
CA GLU A 61 29.21 -14.71 18.88
C GLU A 61 30.58 -15.12 19.46
N THR A 62 31.67 -14.88 18.72
CA THR A 62 33.04 -15.22 19.14
C THR A 62 33.82 -14.03 19.69
N GLY A 63 33.31 -12.80 19.51
CA GLY A 63 33.92 -11.58 20.00
C GLY A 63 33.93 -11.53 21.53
N LEU A 64 35.08 -11.21 22.11
CA LEU A 64 35.21 -11.19 23.56
C LEU A 64 34.75 -9.87 24.17
N LEU A 65 33.86 -9.97 25.16
CA LEU A 65 33.43 -8.92 26.07
C LEU A 65 34.19 -9.10 27.37
N THR A 66 35.27 -8.32 27.57
CA THR A 66 36.14 -8.43 28.76
C THR A 66 36.59 -9.87 29.05
N GLY A 67 37.03 -10.58 28.01
CA GLY A 67 37.61 -11.93 28.11
C GLY A 67 36.64 -13.11 28.00
N LYS A 68 35.33 -12.87 27.86
CA LYS A 68 34.29 -13.91 27.68
C LYS A 68 33.44 -13.66 26.45
N LYS A 69 32.88 -14.70 25.84
CA LYS A 69 31.88 -14.51 24.76
C LYS A 69 30.56 -14.01 25.36
N PRO A 70 29.67 -13.39 24.57
CA PRO A 70 28.35 -12.96 25.04
C PRO A 70 27.55 -14.08 25.72
N VAL A 71 27.52 -15.28 25.12
CA VAL A 71 26.84 -16.46 25.68
C VAL A 71 27.44 -16.91 27.01
N ASP A 72 28.75 -16.72 27.22
CA ASP A 72 29.40 -17.09 28.48
C ASP A 72 29.05 -16.10 29.61
N TRP A 73 28.67 -14.86 29.28
CA TRP A 73 28.10 -13.93 30.26
C TRP A 73 26.67 -14.29 30.63
N ILE A 74 25.86 -14.74 29.67
CA ILE A 74 24.51 -15.27 29.93
C ILE A 74 24.60 -16.49 30.87
N ALA A 75 25.46 -17.46 30.53
CA ALA A 75 25.72 -18.65 31.34
C ALA A 75 26.25 -18.31 32.74
N GLU A 76 27.15 -17.33 32.86
CA GLU A 76 27.61 -16.91 34.18
C GLU A 76 26.51 -16.22 34.97
N GLY A 77 25.70 -15.40 34.30
CA GLY A 77 24.53 -14.76 34.89
C GLY A 77 23.59 -15.78 35.50
N SER A 78 23.20 -16.81 34.74
CA SER A 78 22.30 -17.82 35.28
C SER A 78 22.89 -18.52 36.50
N ARG A 79 24.12 -19.04 36.39
CA ARG A 79 24.81 -19.68 37.52
C ARG A 79 24.93 -18.81 38.77
N VAL A 80 25.18 -17.50 38.65
CA VAL A 80 25.38 -16.66 39.84
C VAL A 80 24.09 -16.19 40.51
N GLU A 81 22.93 -16.42 39.88
CA GLU A 81 21.62 -16.07 40.44
C GLU A 81 21.27 -16.91 41.67
N ASP A 82 21.85 -18.11 41.80
CA ASP A 82 21.76 -18.98 42.98
C ASP A 82 22.69 -18.57 44.13
N ASN A 83 23.46 -17.48 44.00
CA ASN A 83 24.23 -16.97 45.12
C ASN A 83 23.34 -16.26 46.13
N LEU A 84 23.59 -16.54 47.41
CA LEU A 84 22.86 -15.89 48.50
C LEU A 84 23.03 -14.36 48.47
N PRO A 85 21.97 -13.60 48.82
CA PRO A 85 20.68 -14.05 49.35
C PRO A 85 19.58 -14.23 48.28
N ARG A 86 19.92 -14.23 47.00
CA ARG A 86 19.00 -14.10 45.87
C ARG A 86 17.95 -15.22 45.74
N PRO A 87 18.28 -16.51 45.98
CA PRO A 87 17.31 -17.58 45.69
C PRO A 87 16.04 -17.63 46.54
N ARG A 88 15.96 -16.87 47.64
CA ARG A 88 14.66 -16.61 48.32
C ARG A 88 13.62 -15.96 47.40
N HIS A 89 14.04 -15.36 46.28
CA HIS A 89 13.22 -14.66 45.29
C HIS A 89 12.91 -15.50 44.05
N HIS A 90 13.24 -16.79 44.03
CA HIS A 90 13.00 -17.71 42.90
C HIS A 90 11.63 -18.38 42.91
N PHE A 91 10.83 -18.09 43.94
CA PHE A 91 9.47 -18.60 44.07
C PHE A 91 8.46 -17.64 43.47
N TYR A 92 7.46 -18.18 42.79
CA TYR A 92 6.25 -17.45 42.39
C TYR A 92 5.07 -18.40 42.23
N ASP A 93 4.13 -18.32 43.16
CA ASP A 93 2.88 -19.04 43.11
C ASP A 93 1.84 -18.26 42.27
N PRO A 94 1.49 -18.73 41.06
CA PRO A 94 0.53 -18.04 40.20
C PRO A 94 -0.92 -18.13 40.69
N VAL A 95 -1.23 -18.97 41.68
CA VAL A 95 -2.57 -19.04 42.30
C VAL A 95 -2.73 -17.93 43.33
N SER A 96 -1.73 -17.76 44.19
CA SER A 96 -1.75 -16.72 45.24
C SER A 96 -1.16 -15.38 44.81
N LYS A 97 -0.47 -15.34 43.66
CA LYS A 97 0.29 -14.21 43.10
C LYS A 97 1.37 -13.69 44.04
N LYS A 98 2.00 -14.59 44.81
CA LYS A 98 3.01 -14.27 45.83
C LYS A 98 4.34 -14.97 45.52
N GLY A 99 5.43 -14.38 46.02
CA GLY A 99 6.69 -15.09 46.15
C GLY A 99 6.66 -16.07 47.32
N LEU A 100 7.84 -16.49 47.78
CA LEU A 100 7.96 -17.41 48.91
C LEU A 100 7.29 -16.80 50.15
N HIS A 101 6.23 -17.44 50.65
CA HIS A 101 5.41 -16.90 51.73
C HIS A 101 5.02 -17.91 52.80
N ASP A 102 5.21 -19.21 52.55
CA ASP A 102 5.18 -20.24 53.60
C ASP A 102 6.61 -20.72 53.84
N THR A 103 7.15 -20.36 54.99
CA THR A 103 8.55 -20.60 55.33
C THR A 103 8.71 -21.78 56.28
N CYS A 104 7.70 -22.66 56.37
CA CYS A 104 7.78 -23.93 57.10
C CYS A 104 8.15 -23.73 58.58
N GLY A 105 7.63 -22.64 59.17
CA GLY A 105 7.87 -22.26 60.56
C GLY A 105 9.15 -21.46 60.80
N LEU A 106 9.95 -21.16 59.78
CA LEU A 106 11.16 -20.34 59.90
C LEU A 106 10.82 -18.85 59.69
N PRO A 107 10.86 -17.99 60.73
CA PRO A 107 10.57 -16.58 60.55
C PRO A 107 11.63 -15.90 59.67
N PHE A 108 11.21 -14.92 58.85
CA PHE A 108 12.06 -14.03 58.03
C PHE A 108 12.64 -14.56 56.70
N ILE A 109 12.17 -15.70 56.17
CA ILE A 109 12.68 -16.29 54.92
C ILE A 109 11.89 -15.87 53.66
N GLY A 110 10.76 -15.18 53.80
CA GLY A 110 9.90 -14.85 52.65
C GLY A 110 10.57 -13.96 51.59
N GLY A 111 10.17 -14.10 50.33
CA GLY A 111 10.76 -13.40 49.19
C GLY A 111 9.74 -12.59 48.40
N TYR A 112 10.24 -11.59 47.66
CA TYR A 112 9.48 -10.96 46.58
C TYR A 112 9.08 -12.00 45.52
N PRO A 113 7.93 -11.82 44.84
CA PRO A 113 7.57 -12.62 43.66
C PRO A 113 8.69 -12.64 42.62
N SER A 114 9.00 -13.81 42.08
CA SER A 114 10.03 -13.99 41.04
C SER A 114 9.92 -13.02 39.85
N PRO A 115 8.73 -12.80 39.26
CA PRO A 115 8.60 -11.83 38.19
C PRO A 115 8.95 -10.41 38.66
N ASN A 116 8.58 -10.03 39.89
CA ASN A 116 8.89 -8.69 40.41
C ASN A 116 10.39 -8.50 40.65
N TRP A 117 11.07 -9.55 41.10
CA TRP A 117 12.52 -9.57 41.31
C TRP A 117 13.30 -9.48 40.01
N ALA A 118 12.94 -10.31 39.01
CA ALA A 118 13.62 -10.34 37.71
C ALA A 118 13.36 -9.09 36.85
N LEU A 119 12.23 -8.41 37.06
CA LEU A 119 11.84 -7.22 36.30
C LEU A 119 12.14 -5.90 37.01
N GLY A 120 12.76 -5.95 38.19
CA GLY A 120 13.10 -4.75 38.96
C GLY A 120 11.90 -3.96 39.46
N ILE A 121 10.77 -4.65 39.68
CA ILE A 121 9.55 -4.05 40.22
C ILE A 121 9.70 -3.90 41.74
N GLU A 122 10.31 -4.89 42.41
CA GLU A 122 10.51 -4.91 43.87
C GLU A 122 11.90 -5.43 44.25
N GLY A 123 12.33 -5.16 45.50
CA GLY A 123 13.49 -5.80 46.11
C GLY A 123 14.86 -5.19 45.86
N GLY A 124 15.00 -4.27 44.90
CA GLY A 124 16.29 -3.61 44.63
C GLY A 124 17.34 -4.57 44.09
N ASN A 125 17.04 -5.18 42.94
CA ASN A 125 17.94 -6.05 42.19
C ASN A 125 18.85 -5.18 41.30
N GLU A 126 20.13 -5.53 41.16
CA GLU A 126 21.10 -4.82 40.30
C GLU A 126 21.38 -5.55 38.97
N TRP A 127 20.68 -6.69 38.76
CA TRP A 127 20.81 -7.62 37.64
C TRP A 127 19.43 -8.01 37.08
N ASP A 128 18.49 -7.06 37.08
CA ASP A 128 17.14 -7.22 36.51
C ASP A 128 17.04 -6.68 35.07
N ILE A 129 15.85 -6.73 34.47
CA ILE A 129 15.59 -6.17 33.13
C ILE A 129 15.89 -4.67 33.04
N LYS A 130 15.61 -3.87 34.08
CA LYS A 130 15.87 -2.43 34.07
C LYS A 130 17.36 -2.15 34.10
N ASP A 131 18.13 -2.91 34.88
CA ASP A 131 19.59 -2.83 34.87
C ASP A 131 20.18 -3.35 33.57
N ALA A 132 19.63 -4.41 32.96
CA ALA A 132 20.02 -4.86 31.63
C ALA A 132 19.86 -3.72 30.59
N ARG A 133 18.73 -3.01 30.58
CA ARG A 133 18.50 -1.82 29.72
C ARG A 133 19.47 -0.69 30.01
N LYS A 134 19.75 -0.44 31.29
CA LYS A 134 20.73 0.57 31.71
C LYS A 134 22.13 0.21 31.22
N TYR A 135 22.56 -1.05 31.34
CA TYR A 135 23.86 -1.50 30.84
C TYR A 135 23.94 -1.46 29.32
N GLU A 136 22.86 -1.84 28.62
CA GLU A 136 22.72 -1.69 27.17
C GLU A 136 22.93 -0.22 26.75
N TYR A 137 22.22 0.71 27.40
CA TYR A 137 22.34 2.12 27.10
C TYR A 137 23.73 2.67 27.37
N ILE A 138 24.36 2.32 28.51
CA ILE A 138 25.72 2.76 28.82
C ILE A 138 26.72 2.23 27.77
N ALA A 139 26.59 0.98 27.36
CA ALA A 139 27.46 0.39 26.33
C ALA A 139 27.30 1.09 24.97
N LEU A 140 26.07 1.47 24.62
CA LEU A 140 25.74 2.12 23.35
C LEU A 140 26.00 3.64 23.34
N ALA A 141 25.79 4.34 24.44
CA ALA A 141 25.82 5.80 24.48
C ALA A 141 27.03 6.37 25.23
N GLY A 142 27.73 5.57 26.03
CA GLY A 142 28.77 6.04 26.94
C GLY A 142 28.23 6.99 28.03
N LYS A 143 26.92 6.98 28.27
CA LYS A 143 26.21 7.88 29.18
C LYS A 143 25.27 7.10 30.10
N ASP A 144 24.97 7.67 31.25
CA ASP A 144 23.92 7.17 32.14
C ASP A 144 22.54 7.74 31.75
N SER A 145 21.49 7.26 32.40
CA SER A 145 20.12 7.74 32.17
C SER A 145 19.93 9.22 32.54
N GLY A 146 20.82 9.83 33.32
CA GLY A 146 20.83 11.28 33.57
C GLY A 146 21.44 12.10 32.42
N GLY A 147 22.02 11.44 31.42
CA GLY A 147 22.79 12.07 30.35
C GLY A 147 24.24 12.39 30.74
N ASN A 148 24.69 11.96 31.92
CA ASN A 148 26.06 12.16 32.37
C ASN A 148 27.00 11.18 31.68
N ILE A 149 28.22 11.63 31.40
CA ILE A 149 29.27 10.80 30.84
C ILE A 149 29.67 9.72 31.86
N VAL A 150 29.64 8.45 31.44
CA VAL A 150 30.20 7.34 32.20
C VAL A 150 31.65 7.17 31.77
N GLN A 151 32.59 7.62 32.61
CA GLN A 151 34.03 7.63 32.30
C GLN A 151 34.56 6.24 31.93
N ASP A 152 34.10 5.23 32.67
CA ASP A 152 34.41 3.81 32.43
C ASP A 152 33.88 3.28 31.09
N ALA A 153 33.04 4.01 30.36
CA ALA A 153 32.45 3.58 29.08
C ALA A 153 32.92 4.43 27.88
N GLN A 154 33.94 5.28 28.06
CA GLN A 154 34.39 6.18 26.99
C GLN A 154 35.23 5.49 25.93
N ASP A 155 35.93 4.41 26.26
CA ASP A 155 36.68 3.60 25.30
C ASP A 155 35.99 2.27 24.97
N ASP A 156 36.52 1.54 23.99
CA ASP A 156 35.96 0.28 23.51
C ASP A 156 35.95 -0.81 24.60
N ASN A 157 36.99 -0.88 25.44
CA ASN A 157 37.07 -1.86 26.53
C ASN A 157 35.99 -1.62 27.59
N GLY A 158 35.78 -0.35 27.92
CA GLY A 158 34.72 0.13 28.79
C GLY A 158 33.33 -0.24 28.29
N ARG A 159 33.05 0.04 27.01
CA ARG A 159 31.77 -0.36 26.39
C ARG A 159 31.57 -1.87 26.38
N LYS A 160 32.62 -2.65 26.11
CA LYS A 160 32.60 -4.12 26.18
C LYS A 160 32.29 -4.64 27.58
N LYS A 161 32.78 -3.97 28.64
CA LYS A 161 32.42 -4.29 30.04
C LYS A 161 30.91 -4.16 30.26
N TYR A 162 30.31 -3.06 29.80
CA TYR A 162 28.87 -2.84 29.97
C TYR A 162 28.01 -3.78 29.10
N PHE A 163 28.43 -4.14 27.89
CA PHE A 163 27.78 -5.23 27.16
C PHE A 163 27.87 -6.56 27.91
N GLY A 164 29.02 -6.88 28.51
CA GLY A 164 29.16 -8.07 29.36
C GLY A 164 28.21 -8.05 30.57
N MET A 165 28.06 -6.90 31.22
CA MET A 165 27.11 -6.72 32.33
C MET A 165 25.64 -6.84 31.87
N MET A 166 25.29 -6.32 30.70
CA MET A 166 23.97 -6.48 30.09
C MET A 166 23.66 -7.98 29.88
N PHE A 167 24.56 -8.73 29.24
CA PHE A 167 24.36 -10.17 29.02
C PHE A 167 24.33 -10.96 30.33
N ARG A 168 25.13 -10.58 31.34
CA ARG A 168 25.06 -11.18 32.67
C ARG A 168 23.70 -10.94 33.34
N ALA A 169 23.19 -9.70 33.31
CA ALA A 169 21.87 -9.37 33.85
C ALA A 169 20.78 -10.19 33.16
N LEU A 170 20.83 -10.31 31.83
CA LEU A 170 19.90 -11.17 31.09
C LEU A 170 19.98 -12.65 31.50
N GLY A 171 21.18 -13.16 31.78
CA GLY A 171 21.39 -14.51 32.33
C GLY A 171 20.69 -14.72 33.67
N GLN A 172 20.79 -13.74 34.57
CA GLN A 172 20.12 -13.75 35.87
C GLN A 172 18.59 -13.65 35.74
N VAL A 173 18.10 -12.87 34.78
CA VAL A 173 16.66 -12.78 34.50
C VAL A 173 16.11 -14.10 33.97
N ILE A 174 16.79 -14.74 33.02
CA ILE A 174 16.30 -16.01 32.47
C ILE A 174 16.44 -17.14 33.48
N HIS A 175 17.42 -17.15 34.39
CA HIS A 175 17.45 -18.09 35.51
C HIS A 175 16.15 -18.09 36.30
N VAL A 176 15.70 -16.92 36.73
CA VAL A 176 14.46 -16.78 37.51
C VAL A 176 13.22 -17.22 36.69
N LEU A 177 13.27 -17.07 35.35
CA LEU A 177 12.24 -17.61 34.47
C LEU A 177 12.34 -19.14 34.34
N GLU A 178 13.55 -19.69 34.30
CA GLU A 178 13.81 -21.14 34.29
C GLU A 178 13.27 -21.80 35.57
N ASP A 179 13.38 -21.16 36.73
CA ASP A 179 12.76 -21.63 38.00
C ASP A 179 11.22 -21.72 37.91
N SER A 180 10.59 -20.93 37.03
CA SER A 180 9.15 -21.08 36.79
C SER A 180 8.77 -22.38 36.06
N ALA A 181 9.74 -23.11 35.51
CA ALA A 181 9.57 -24.45 34.99
C ALA A 181 9.68 -25.54 36.07
N GLN A 182 10.05 -25.17 37.29
CA GLN A 182 10.31 -26.09 38.39
C GLN A 182 9.12 -26.09 39.36
N PRO A 183 8.45 -27.23 39.61
CA PRO A 183 7.21 -27.26 40.38
C PRO A 183 7.31 -26.78 41.84
N GLU A 184 8.44 -26.99 42.52
CA GLU A 184 8.61 -26.53 43.90
C GLU A 184 8.61 -24.99 43.98
N HIS A 185 9.29 -24.31 43.05
CA HIS A 185 9.36 -22.85 42.94
C HIS A 185 8.00 -22.19 42.62
N VAL A 186 7.11 -22.88 41.92
CA VAL A 186 5.77 -22.35 41.57
C VAL A 186 4.63 -22.85 42.46
N ARG A 187 4.92 -23.78 43.37
CA ARG A 187 3.95 -24.29 44.37
C ARG A 187 4.35 -23.92 45.79
N ASN A 188 5.19 -22.88 45.92
CA ASN A 188 5.65 -22.33 47.20
C ASN A 188 6.31 -23.40 48.10
N ASP A 189 6.90 -24.44 47.53
CA ASP A 189 7.46 -25.60 48.24
C ASP A 189 8.91 -25.31 48.65
N ALA A 190 9.06 -24.68 49.82
CA ALA A 190 10.35 -24.23 50.31
C ALA A 190 11.24 -25.41 50.69
N HIS A 191 12.48 -25.41 50.21
CA HIS A 191 13.52 -26.35 50.59
C HIS A 191 14.73 -25.56 51.09
N VAL A 192 15.18 -25.83 52.33
CA VAL A 192 16.20 -25.04 53.03
C VAL A 192 17.30 -25.96 53.53
N PHE A 193 18.49 -25.89 52.95
CA PHE A 193 19.64 -26.66 53.45
C PHE A 193 20.04 -26.20 54.88
N PRO A 194 20.40 -27.11 55.81
CA PRO A 194 20.52 -28.57 55.67
C PRO A 194 19.23 -29.36 56.01
N TRP A 195 18.11 -28.66 56.24
CA TRP A 195 16.89 -29.26 56.78
C TRP A 195 16.05 -29.96 55.71
N ASP A 196 16.10 -29.44 54.49
CA ASP A 196 15.45 -30.01 53.32
C ASP A 196 16.23 -29.63 52.05
N VAL A 197 16.22 -30.49 51.04
CA VAL A 197 16.86 -30.28 49.73
C VAL A 197 15.86 -30.57 48.63
N SER A 198 15.98 -29.87 47.49
CA SER A 198 15.19 -30.20 46.31
C SER A 198 15.70 -31.53 45.71
N LEU A 199 14.88 -32.57 45.80
CA LEU A 199 15.20 -33.87 45.21
C LEU A 199 15.10 -33.82 43.68
N TYR A 200 14.22 -32.98 43.13
CA TYR A 200 14.08 -32.79 41.69
C TYR A 200 15.28 -32.05 41.09
N GLU A 201 15.76 -30.98 41.73
CA GLU A 201 16.97 -30.28 41.29
C GLU A 201 18.20 -31.20 41.37
N ASN A 202 18.33 -32.00 42.44
CA ASN A 202 19.37 -33.02 42.52
C ASN A 202 19.28 -34.03 41.36
N TYR A 203 18.08 -34.56 41.11
CA TYR A 203 17.85 -35.52 40.03
C TYR A 203 18.24 -34.95 38.66
N THR A 204 17.75 -33.75 38.34
CA THR A 204 18.03 -33.08 37.06
C THR A 204 19.50 -32.70 36.91
N PHE A 205 20.17 -32.33 38.00
CA PHE A 205 21.61 -32.09 38.02
C PHE A 205 22.42 -33.38 37.76
N GLU A 206 22.06 -34.49 38.39
CA GLU A 206 22.74 -35.78 38.17
C GLU A 206 22.56 -36.31 36.74
N ASN A 207 21.41 -36.01 36.11
CA ASN A 207 21.04 -36.44 34.76
C ASN A 207 21.18 -35.33 33.70
N VAL A 208 21.94 -34.28 33.99
CA VAL A 208 22.04 -33.04 33.20
C VAL A 208 22.52 -33.25 31.74
N LYS A 209 23.10 -34.40 31.41
CA LYS A 209 23.53 -34.73 30.03
C LYS A 209 22.44 -35.45 29.23
N GLU A 210 21.49 -36.06 29.93
CA GLU A 210 20.45 -36.94 29.43
C GLU A 210 19.12 -36.19 29.23
N LEU A 211 18.94 -35.02 29.88
CA LEU A 211 17.75 -34.17 29.73
C LEU A 211 17.55 -33.67 28.28
N ASP A 212 16.30 -33.53 27.86
CA ASP A 212 15.94 -32.90 26.58
C ASP A 212 15.88 -31.38 26.69
N TYR A 213 16.76 -30.68 25.98
CA TYR A 213 16.82 -29.22 25.89
C TYR A 213 16.22 -28.68 24.58
N THR A 214 15.52 -29.52 23.81
CA THR A 214 15.07 -29.22 22.45
C THR A 214 13.56 -29.44 22.32
N GLY A 215 13.01 -29.41 21.10
CA GLY A 215 11.61 -29.82 20.87
C GLY A 215 10.53 -28.77 21.12
N TYR A 216 10.70 -27.80 22.03
CA TYR A 216 9.66 -26.78 22.26
C TYR A 216 9.76 -25.57 21.32
N ILE A 217 8.66 -24.84 21.09
CA ILE A 217 8.64 -23.66 20.23
C ILE A 217 9.40 -22.47 20.84
N LEU A 218 9.74 -21.49 20.01
CA LEU A 218 10.20 -20.18 20.48
C LEU A 218 8.97 -19.38 20.91
N VAL A 219 8.89 -19.05 22.19
CA VAL A 219 7.70 -18.42 22.78
C VAL A 219 7.66 -16.93 22.45
N LYS A 220 6.48 -16.43 22.10
CA LYS A 220 6.23 -15.01 21.85
C LYS A 220 5.06 -14.55 22.72
N LEU A 221 5.37 -13.72 23.70
CA LEU A 221 4.40 -13.17 24.65
C LEU A 221 4.51 -11.64 24.68
N PRO A 222 3.42 -10.92 25.01
CA PRO A 222 3.31 -9.48 24.76
C PRO A 222 4.11 -8.61 25.73
N SER A 223 4.57 -9.16 26.86
CA SER A 223 5.35 -8.43 27.86
C SER A 223 6.35 -9.34 28.57
N PHE A 224 7.36 -8.77 29.24
CA PHE A 224 8.27 -9.54 30.08
C PHE A 224 7.55 -10.31 31.19
N TYR A 225 6.55 -9.71 31.84
CA TYR A 225 5.77 -10.36 32.90
C TYR A 225 4.98 -11.57 32.37
N SER A 226 4.47 -11.46 31.14
CA SER A 226 3.69 -12.51 30.50
C SER A 226 4.45 -13.84 30.34
N TYR A 227 5.79 -13.83 30.27
CA TYR A 227 6.58 -15.06 30.24
C TYR A 227 6.42 -15.89 31.52
N PHE A 228 6.17 -15.24 32.66
CA PHE A 228 5.88 -15.90 33.93
C PHE A 228 4.39 -16.21 34.08
N ASP A 229 3.54 -15.21 33.78
CA ASP A 229 2.12 -15.24 34.11
C ASP A 229 1.31 -14.32 33.18
N THR A 230 0.32 -14.88 32.49
CA THR A 230 -0.59 -14.14 31.61
C THR A 230 -1.98 -13.95 32.21
N GLY A 231 -2.28 -14.63 33.32
CA GLY A 231 -3.61 -14.70 33.94
C GLY A 231 -4.60 -15.61 33.20
N ASP A 232 -4.28 -16.07 31.99
CA ASP A 232 -5.07 -17.04 31.22
C ASP A 232 -4.41 -18.43 31.14
N GLY A 233 -3.29 -18.62 31.85
CA GLY A 233 -2.63 -19.91 32.01
C GLY A 233 -1.55 -20.22 30.97
N LYS A 234 -1.08 -19.22 30.23
CA LYS A 234 -0.02 -19.34 29.21
C LYS A 234 1.36 -18.92 29.73
N GLY A 235 1.45 -18.31 30.91
CA GLY A 235 2.74 -18.07 31.55
C GLY A 235 3.40 -19.39 31.99
N LEU A 236 4.73 -19.42 32.03
CA LEU A 236 5.47 -20.64 32.38
C LEU A 236 5.15 -21.09 33.81
N SER A 237 5.02 -20.16 34.76
CA SER A 237 4.67 -20.50 36.14
C SER A 237 3.27 -21.11 36.23
N GLU A 238 2.31 -20.57 35.47
CA GLU A 238 0.95 -21.10 35.39
C GLU A 238 0.89 -22.47 34.73
N PHE A 239 1.70 -22.72 33.69
CA PHE A 239 1.84 -24.02 33.05
C PHE A 239 2.35 -25.06 34.05
N THR A 240 3.45 -24.77 34.72
CA THR A 240 4.10 -25.70 35.64
C THR A 240 3.23 -26.00 36.85
N ASN A 241 2.69 -24.97 37.52
CA ASN A 241 1.85 -25.11 38.70
C ASN A 241 0.61 -25.97 38.43
N ARG A 242 -0.04 -25.77 37.28
CA ARG A 242 -1.26 -26.49 36.91
C ARG A 242 -1.03 -27.96 36.57
N ASN A 243 0.13 -28.31 36.01
CA ASN A 243 0.33 -29.61 35.39
C ASN A 243 1.12 -30.61 36.24
N PHE A 244 1.87 -30.14 37.24
CA PHE A 244 2.77 -30.97 38.03
C PHE A 244 2.58 -30.73 39.53
N VAL A 245 2.79 -31.78 40.31
CA VAL A 245 2.89 -31.70 41.78
C VAL A 245 4.34 -31.50 42.20
N SER A 246 4.56 -31.02 43.41
CA SER A 246 5.86 -31.03 44.07
C SER A 246 5.81 -31.91 45.32
N ARG A 247 6.98 -32.17 45.94
CA ARG A 247 7.10 -33.03 47.12
C ARG A 247 6.17 -32.65 48.27
N SER A 248 6.14 -31.39 48.67
CA SER A 248 5.28 -30.92 49.78
C SER A 248 3.87 -30.52 49.35
N THR A 249 3.53 -30.61 48.07
CA THR A 249 2.22 -30.22 47.53
C THR A 249 1.57 -31.31 46.66
N ASN A 250 1.98 -32.56 46.93
CA ASN A 250 1.42 -33.78 46.37
C ASN A 250 0.01 -34.04 46.92
N PHE A 251 -0.59 -35.17 46.57
CA PHE A 251 -1.97 -35.50 46.93
C PHE A 251 -2.18 -35.89 48.41
N ASP A 252 -1.13 -35.88 49.23
CA ASP A 252 -1.20 -36.06 50.69
C ASP A 252 -0.39 -35.03 51.49
N ASP A 253 -0.71 -34.88 52.78
CA ASP A 253 -0.15 -33.85 53.68
C ASP A 253 1.18 -34.30 54.35
N ARG A 254 2.13 -34.87 53.59
CA ARG A 254 3.31 -35.56 54.19
C ARG A 254 4.66 -34.88 54.04
N GLY A 255 4.76 -33.75 53.33
CA GLY A 255 6.00 -32.98 53.19
C GLY A 255 6.51 -32.36 54.51
N TRP A 256 7.80 -32.04 54.57
CA TRP A 256 8.40 -31.34 55.73
C TRP A 256 7.72 -30.00 55.99
N CYS A 257 7.45 -29.25 54.92
CA CYS A 257 6.72 -27.99 54.93
C CYS A 257 5.21 -28.13 55.14
N ARG A 258 4.67 -29.34 55.32
CA ARG A 258 3.24 -29.67 55.54
C ARG A 258 2.27 -28.67 54.90
N GLN A 259 2.52 -28.30 53.64
CA GLN A 259 1.53 -27.56 52.90
C GLN A 259 0.37 -28.52 52.67
N LYS A 260 -0.83 -28.06 53.02
CA LYS A 260 -2.01 -28.92 52.95
C LYS A 260 -2.28 -29.31 51.51
N ALA A 261 -2.41 -30.60 51.24
CA ALA A 261 -3.06 -31.12 50.05
C ALA A 261 -4.41 -30.41 49.89
N GLY A 262 -4.68 -29.98 48.65
CA GLY A 262 -5.86 -29.19 48.32
C GLY A 262 -5.69 -27.66 48.41
N ILE A 263 -4.50 -27.13 48.73
CA ILE A 263 -4.20 -25.70 48.46
C ILE A 263 -4.26 -25.43 46.95
N TYR A 264 -3.73 -26.36 46.16
CA TYR A 264 -3.78 -26.32 44.71
C TYR A 264 -4.89 -27.25 44.22
N ALA A 265 -5.81 -26.72 43.41
CA ALA A 265 -6.91 -27.48 42.82
C ALA A 265 -6.46 -28.40 41.66
N GLU A 266 -5.28 -28.13 41.08
CA GLU A 266 -4.70 -28.84 39.94
C GLU A 266 -3.26 -29.29 40.27
N PRO A 267 -2.69 -30.29 39.56
CA PRO A 267 -3.34 -31.10 38.51
C PRO A 267 -4.36 -32.09 39.08
N THR A 268 -5.42 -32.33 38.33
CA THR A 268 -6.38 -33.41 38.59
C THR A 268 -5.89 -34.74 38.01
N PRO A 269 -5.86 -35.84 38.80
CA PRO A 269 -5.63 -37.18 38.27
C PRO A 269 -6.62 -37.56 37.17
N ASP A 270 -6.12 -38.15 36.07
CA ASP A 270 -6.96 -38.62 34.94
C ASP A 270 -6.78 -40.13 34.72
N TYR A 271 -5.56 -40.63 34.88
CA TYR A 271 -5.21 -42.02 34.60
C TYR A 271 -4.48 -42.65 35.77
N ALA A 272 -4.50 -43.98 35.84
CA ALA A 272 -3.63 -44.72 36.72
C ALA A 272 -3.27 -46.09 36.13
N HIS A 273 -2.09 -46.58 36.48
CA HIS A 273 -1.64 -47.93 36.15
C HIS A 273 -0.73 -48.47 37.25
N ASP A 274 -0.59 -49.79 37.32
CA ASP A 274 0.25 -50.45 38.31
C ASP A 274 1.54 -50.94 37.66
N GLU A 275 2.67 -50.70 38.33
CA GLU A 275 3.98 -51.25 37.97
C GLU A 275 4.71 -51.75 39.23
N ASP A 276 5.61 -52.71 39.06
CA ASP A 276 6.47 -53.18 40.15
C ASP A 276 7.82 -52.44 40.09
N GLU A 277 8.19 -51.75 41.17
CA GLU A 277 9.47 -51.07 41.30
C GLU A 277 10.39 -51.82 42.26
N THR A 278 11.63 -52.08 41.82
CA THR A 278 12.64 -52.74 42.66
C THR A 278 13.62 -51.70 43.16
N VAL A 279 13.59 -51.43 44.46
CA VAL A 279 14.41 -50.39 45.09
C VAL A 279 15.51 -50.99 45.97
N PRO A 280 16.68 -50.35 46.07
CA PRO A 280 17.68 -50.70 47.07
C PRO A 280 17.16 -50.35 48.48
N LEU A 281 17.44 -51.21 49.45
CA LEU A 281 17.10 -50.94 50.85
C LEU A 281 18.28 -50.31 51.60
N PRO A 282 18.04 -49.41 52.57
CA PRO A 282 19.10 -48.82 53.40
C PRO A 282 19.96 -49.86 54.14
N GLU A 283 19.37 -50.97 54.59
CA GLU A 283 20.10 -52.09 55.21
C GLU A 283 20.89 -52.99 54.23
N GLY A 284 20.80 -52.71 52.92
CA GLY A 284 21.40 -53.50 51.84
C GLY A 284 20.44 -54.53 51.23
N GLY A 285 20.68 -54.85 49.95
CA GLY A 285 19.79 -55.69 49.15
C GLY A 285 18.73 -54.87 48.40
N THR A 286 17.77 -55.56 47.79
CA THR A 286 16.68 -54.92 47.02
C THR A 286 15.33 -55.51 47.41
N LYS A 287 14.28 -54.69 47.38
CA LYS A 287 12.89 -55.14 47.59
C LYS A 287 12.00 -54.58 46.48
N THR A 288 11.07 -55.41 46.03
CA THR A 288 10.08 -55.03 45.01
C THR A 288 8.81 -54.55 45.69
N PHE A 289 8.32 -53.39 45.27
CA PHE A 289 7.08 -52.78 45.72
C PHE A 289 6.13 -52.61 44.54
N ALA A 290 4.86 -52.98 44.73
CA ALA A 290 3.81 -52.58 43.81
C ALA A 290 3.59 -51.07 43.94
N VAL A 291 3.63 -50.36 42.82
CA VAL A 291 3.45 -48.91 42.72
C VAL A 291 2.24 -48.63 41.86
N HIS A 292 1.31 -47.85 42.42
CA HIS A 292 0.17 -47.33 41.68
C HIS A 292 0.53 -45.94 41.16
N TYR A 293 0.92 -45.87 39.88
CA TYR A 293 1.24 -44.62 39.24
C TYR A 293 -0.02 -43.85 38.87
N ILE A 294 -0.05 -42.59 39.29
CA ILE A 294 -1.08 -41.62 38.91
C ILE A 294 -0.56 -40.80 37.76
N GLY A 295 -1.41 -40.58 36.75
CA GLY A 295 -1.14 -39.76 35.58
C GLY A 295 -2.21 -38.69 35.35
N ASN A 296 -1.89 -37.75 34.45
CA ASN A 296 -2.78 -36.67 34.04
C ASN A 296 -2.64 -36.37 32.53
N LYS A 297 -3.43 -35.41 32.05
CA LYS A 297 -3.17 -34.70 30.80
C LYS A 297 -2.45 -33.40 31.11
N VAL A 298 -1.23 -33.28 30.61
CA VAL A 298 -0.49 -32.02 30.62
C VAL A 298 -1.14 -31.10 29.60
N ASN A 299 -1.79 -30.04 30.09
CA ASN A 299 -2.48 -29.04 29.29
C ASN A 299 -1.57 -27.82 29.07
N ASP A 300 -1.08 -27.71 27.84
CA ASP A 300 -0.30 -26.57 27.36
C ASP A 300 -1.22 -25.56 26.67
N ARG A 301 -1.65 -24.54 27.41
CA ARG A 301 -2.54 -23.50 26.89
C ARG A 301 -1.85 -22.57 25.89
N LEU A 302 -0.52 -22.56 25.81
CA LEU A 302 0.20 -21.74 24.85
C LEU A 302 0.08 -22.37 23.45
N THR A 303 0.32 -23.68 23.34
CA THR A 303 0.23 -24.41 22.06
C THR A 303 -1.19 -24.94 21.78
N GLY A 304 -2.01 -25.07 22.81
CA GLY A 304 -3.32 -25.75 22.76
C GLY A 304 -3.21 -27.27 22.82
N GLU A 305 -2.02 -27.82 23.05
CA GLU A 305 -1.80 -29.27 23.11
C GLU A 305 -2.17 -29.84 24.47
N GLU A 306 -2.73 -31.06 24.45
CA GLU A 306 -2.91 -31.89 25.63
C GLU A 306 -2.13 -33.20 25.43
N ILE A 307 -1.16 -33.43 26.31
CA ILE A 307 -0.25 -34.58 26.20
C ILE A 307 -0.44 -35.47 27.42
N ARG A 308 -0.56 -36.78 27.19
CA ARG A 308 -0.66 -37.75 28.28
C ARG A 308 0.65 -37.82 29.07
N ASN A 309 0.56 -37.74 30.39
CA ASN A 309 1.63 -38.00 31.33
C ASN A 309 1.22 -39.15 32.25
N ASP A 310 1.93 -40.27 32.17
CA ASP A 310 1.64 -41.46 32.96
C ASP A 310 2.26 -41.45 34.37
N TYR A 311 3.23 -40.56 34.61
CA TYR A 311 4.05 -40.53 35.82
C TYR A 311 3.96 -39.17 36.53
N LEU A 312 2.75 -38.76 36.92
CA LEU A 312 2.53 -37.55 37.71
C LEU A 312 2.95 -37.75 39.18
N SER A 313 2.60 -38.88 39.78
CA SER A 313 2.92 -39.20 41.18
C SER A 313 2.87 -40.72 41.42
N ALA A 314 3.63 -41.22 42.38
CA ALA A 314 3.69 -42.64 42.73
C ALA A 314 3.01 -42.90 44.09
N LEU A 315 2.01 -43.79 44.12
CA LEU A 315 1.34 -44.23 45.35
C LEU A 315 1.80 -45.65 45.73
N SER A 316 2.58 -45.76 46.80
CA SER A 316 3.11 -47.06 47.28
C SER A 316 3.25 -47.11 48.80
N TRP A 317 3.49 -48.31 49.35
CA TRP A 317 3.94 -48.47 50.74
C TRP A 317 5.37 -48.00 50.94
N TRP A 318 6.15 -47.92 49.86
CA TRP A 318 7.47 -47.31 49.87
C TRP A 318 7.36 -45.82 49.54
N ASN A 319 7.94 -44.97 50.39
CA ASN A 319 8.14 -43.57 50.07
C ASN A 319 9.49 -43.42 49.38
N PHE A 320 9.47 -43.03 48.11
CA PHE A 320 10.68 -42.89 47.29
C PHE A 320 11.54 -41.70 47.69
N GLU A 321 10.97 -40.68 48.32
CA GLU A 321 11.67 -39.45 48.70
C GLU A 321 12.34 -39.56 50.07
N THR A 322 11.79 -40.39 50.98
CA THR A 322 12.38 -40.64 52.31
C THR A 322 13.06 -42.00 52.41
N GLU A 323 13.02 -42.80 51.33
CA GLU A 323 13.58 -44.16 51.26
C GLU A 323 13.13 -45.05 52.43
N SER A 324 11.82 -45.07 52.71
CA SER A 324 11.28 -45.82 53.85
C SER A 324 9.89 -46.41 53.60
N GLU A 325 9.58 -47.51 54.29
CA GLU A 325 8.29 -48.19 54.21
C GLU A 325 7.31 -47.63 55.26
N TYR A 326 6.07 -47.39 54.85
CA TYR A 326 4.99 -46.83 55.66
C TYR A 326 3.90 -47.89 55.95
N SER A 327 3.17 -47.70 57.06
CA SER A 327 2.04 -48.56 57.44
C SER A 327 0.81 -48.42 56.55
N GLU A 328 0.81 -47.45 55.65
CA GLU A 328 -0.22 -47.16 54.66
C GLU A 328 0.44 -46.70 53.36
N LYS A 329 -0.30 -46.71 52.25
CA LYS A 329 0.21 -46.17 50.99
C LYS A 329 0.34 -44.64 51.07
N VAL A 330 1.43 -44.12 50.52
CA VAL A 330 1.77 -42.69 50.51
C VAL A 330 2.10 -42.24 49.11
N TYR A 331 1.81 -40.97 48.81
CA TYR A 331 2.28 -40.35 47.57
C TYR A 331 3.74 -39.91 47.75
N SER A 332 4.55 -40.15 46.73
CA SER A 332 5.93 -39.66 46.65
C SER A 332 6.34 -39.57 45.18
N LEU A 333 7.42 -38.86 44.90
CA LEU A 333 7.99 -38.75 43.56
C LEU A 333 9.25 -39.62 43.45
N ASN A 334 9.44 -40.26 42.29
CA ASN A 334 10.63 -41.03 41.97
C ASN A 334 11.18 -40.65 40.60
N ASP A 335 12.28 -41.29 40.19
CA ASP A 335 12.99 -40.97 38.94
C ASP A 335 12.07 -40.97 37.71
N LYS A 336 11.11 -41.89 37.59
CA LYS A 336 10.14 -41.88 36.47
C LYS A 336 9.24 -40.64 36.50
N CYS A 337 8.83 -40.19 37.69
CA CYS A 337 8.08 -38.94 37.84
C CYS A 337 8.93 -37.73 37.47
N TYR A 338 10.19 -37.69 37.92
CA TYR A 338 11.10 -36.59 37.64
C TYR A 338 11.51 -36.54 36.16
N ASP A 339 11.77 -37.68 35.52
CA ASP A 339 12.01 -37.79 34.08
C ASP A 339 10.83 -37.27 33.27
N SER A 340 9.61 -37.71 33.61
CA SER A 340 8.42 -37.25 32.91
C SER A 340 8.25 -35.74 33.05
N MET A 341 8.39 -35.22 34.27
CA MET A 341 8.33 -33.79 34.57
C MET A 341 9.38 -32.99 33.79
N ALA A 342 10.64 -33.43 33.79
CA ALA A 342 11.75 -32.75 33.10
C ALA A 342 11.56 -32.74 31.59
N ASN A 343 11.05 -33.83 31.00
CA ASN A 343 10.74 -33.91 29.56
C ASN A 343 9.68 -32.91 29.11
N PHE A 344 8.79 -32.46 30.00
CA PHE A 344 7.86 -31.37 29.70
C PHE A 344 8.45 -29.99 30.01
N THR A 345 9.15 -29.84 31.13
CA THR A 345 9.49 -28.53 31.68
C THR A 345 10.79 -27.95 31.11
N ILE A 346 11.84 -28.75 30.90
CA ILE A 346 13.15 -28.28 30.42
C ILE A 346 13.08 -27.72 28.98
N PRO A 347 12.44 -28.38 28.00
CA PRO A 347 12.20 -27.80 26.68
C PRO A 347 11.48 -26.45 26.73
N ARG A 348 10.50 -26.32 27.63
CA ARG A 348 9.71 -25.09 27.81
C ARG A 348 10.57 -23.98 28.41
N ALA A 349 11.36 -24.27 29.44
CA ALA A 349 12.33 -23.32 29.99
C ALA A 349 13.23 -22.75 28.87
N VAL A 350 13.78 -23.60 28.00
CA VAL A 350 14.55 -23.16 26.82
C VAL A 350 13.74 -22.25 25.89
N GLY A 351 12.51 -22.64 25.55
CA GLY A 351 11.65 -21.90 24.62
C GLY A 351 11.18 -20.53 25.15
N TYR A 352 10.85 -20.46 26.44
CA TYR A 352 10.45 -19.23 27.13
C TYR A 352 11.64 -18.29 27.31
N SER A 353 12.80 -18.79 27.78
CA SER A 353 14.02 -17.99 27.91
C SER A 353 14.50 -17.44 26.55
N ALA A 354 14.46 -18.24 25.49
CA ALA A 354 14.78 -17.78 24.14
C ALA A 354 13.80 -16.70 23.63
N GLY A 355 12.53 -16.84 23.97
CA GLY A 355 11.49 -15.85 23.69
C GLY A 355 11.74 -14.53 24.41
N LEU A 356 12.06 -14.59 25.71
CA LEU A 356 12.37 -13.41 26.53
C LEU A 356 13.60 -12.66 25.99
N LEU A 357 14.66 -13.37 25.62
CA LEU A 357 15.84 -12.77 24.99
C LEU A 357 15.48 -12.06 23.67
N ASN A 358 14.70 -12.72 22.80
CA ASN A 358 14.22 -12.07 21.58
C ASN A 358 13.33 -10.86 21.84
N TYR A 359 12.47 -10.95 22.86
CA TYR A 359 11.63 -9.83 23.27
C TYR A 359 12.50 -8.66 23.75
N PHE A 360 13.54 -8.90 24.55
CA PHE A 360 14.48 -7.86 24.97
C PHE A 360 15.10 -7.14 23.76
N PHE A 361 15.58 -7.89 22.76
CA PHE A 361 16.22 -7.30 21.59
C PHE A 361 15.25 -6.88 20.47
N ARG A 362 13.92 -7.00 20.62
CA ARG A 362 12.94 -6.79 19.54
C ARG A 362 12.93 -5.39 18.92
N GLY A 363 13.57 -4.43 19.57
CA GLY A 363 13.73 -3.09 19.06
C GLY A 363 14.68 -3.06 17.86
N GLU A 364 14.12 -3.08 16.64
CA GLU A 364 14.89 -2.98 15.41
C GLU A 364 14.78 -1.57 14.83
N MET A 365 15.93 -0.94 14.57
CA MET A 365 15.99 0.36 13.92
C MET A 365 16.97 0.34 12.76
N ASP A 366 16.92 1.36 11.91
CA ASP A 366 17.91 1.52 10.84
C ASP A 366 18.06 2.99 10.44
N MET A 367 19.12 3.31 9.70
CA MET A 367 19.38 4.65 9.20
C MET A 367 20.00 4.56 7.80
N GLU A 368 19.43 5.27 6.85
CA GLU A 368 19.95 5.38 5.48
C GLU A 368 19.96 6.83 5.01
N LYS A 369 20.81 7.15 4.04
CA LYS A 369 20.72 8.44 3.34
C LYS A 369 19.41 8.51 2.57
N ASP A 370 18.81 9.70 2.54
CA ASP A 370 17.68 9.95 1.67
C ASP A 370 18.14 9.96 0.20
N LYS A 371 17.39 9.26 -0.67
CA LYS A 371 17.71 9.12 -2.09
C LYS A 371 17.48 10.43 -2.85
N ASP A 372 16.43 11.16 -2.48
CA ASP A 372 16.02 12.38 -3.14
C ASP A 372 16.74 13.59 -2.56
N ASN A 373 17.23 13.48 -1.32
CA ASN A 373 17.98 14.53 -0.65
C ASN A 373 19.22 13.99 0.09
N PRO A 374 20.37 13.82 -0.60
CA PRO A 374 21.57 13.14 -0.05
C PRO A 374 22.18 13.76 1.22
N ASP A 375 21.79 14.99 1.56
CA ASP A 375 22.17 15.69 2.79
C ASP A 375 21.30 15.31 4.01
N GLN A 376 20.25 14.52 3.78
CA GLN A 376 19.31 14.06 4.80
C GLN A 376 19.42 12.55 5.03
N TYR A 377 19.00 12.13 6.22
CA TYR A 377 18.89 10.73 6.61
C TYR A 377 17.44 10.38 6.92
N ASN A 378 17.10 9.14 6.59
CA ASN A 378 15.89 8.45 6.97
C ASN A 378 16.23 7.46 8.07
N ILE A 379 15.63 7.62 9.24
CA ILE A 379 15.75 6.62 10.31
C ILE A 379 14.45 5.81 10.34
N LYS A 380 14.56 4.48 10.40
CA LYS A 380 13.45 3.53 10.29
C LYS A 380 13.23 2.82 11.62
N ASN A 381 11.98 2.64 12.00
CA ASN A 381 11.57 1.61 12.94
C ASN A 381 11.32 0.34 12.12
N LEU A 382 12.20 -0.65 12.24
CA LEU A 382 12.05 -1.95 11.59
C LEU A 382 11.36 -2.98 12.49
N SER A 383 11.05 -2.64 13.75
CA SER A 383 10.39 -3.58 14.65
C SER A 383 8.93 -3.86 14.25
N GLY A 384 8.34 -4.85 14.91
CA GLY A 384 6.90 -5.15 14.81
C GLY A 384 6.01 -4.24 15.65
N GLU A 385 6.59 -3.32 16.44
CA GLU A 385 5.86 -2.48 17.39
C GLU A 385 6.14 -1.00 17.16
N SER A 386 5.23 -0.13 17.62
CA SER A 386 5.47 1.31 17.55
C SER A 386 6.61 1.69 18.50
N MET A 387 7.44 2.63 18.07
CA MET A 387 8.56 3.18 18.85
C MET A 387 8.35 4.67 19.11
N SER A 388 8.57 5.09 20.35
CA SER A 388 8.74 6.50 20.70
C SER A 388 9.88 6.70 21.69
N GLY A 389 10.35 7.93 21.87
CA GLY A 389 11.48 8.27 22.76
C GLY A 389 12.49 9.20 22.10
N THR A 390 13.65 9.37 22.72
CA THR A 390 14.74 10.15 22.11
C THR A 390 15.61 9.24 21.27
N VAL A 391 15.74 9.53 19.97
CA VAL A 391 16.72 8.84 19.12
C VAL A 391 18.00 9.66 19.06
N ARG A 392 19.13 8.99 19.25
CA ARG A 392 20.48 9.56 19.20
C ARG A 392 21.28 8.90 18.09
N VAL A 393 22.06 9.71 17.38
CA VAL A 393 23.09 9.26 16.44
C VAL A 393 24.43 9.60 17.04
N LEU A 394 25.24 8.57 17.28
CA LEU A 394 26.56 8.67 17.87
C LEU A 394 27.63 8.15 16.89
N TYR A 395 28.88 8.47 17.17
CA TYR A 395 30.06 7.95 16.48
C TYR A 395 31.21 7.81 17.49
N ASP A 396 32.21 7.01 17.15
CA ASP A 396 33.47 6.95 17.88
C ASP A 396 34.49 7.87 17.19
N ASP A 397 35.15 8.75 17.95
CA ASP A 397 36.21 9.61 17.43
C ASP A 397 37.54 8.85 17.28
N LYS A 398 38.54 9.44 16.62
CA LYS A 398 39.88 8.84 16.42
C LYS A 398 40.62 8.45 17.70
N SER A 399 40.17 8.90 18.87
CA SER A 399 40.71 8.51 20.17
C SER A 399 39.88 7.40 20.84
N GLY A 400 38.85 6.88 20.15
CA GLY A 400 37.94 5.83 20.61
C GLY A 400 36.76 6.34 21.44
N ASN A 401 36.60 7.67 21.60
CA ASN A 401 35.58 8.26 22.47
C ASN A 401 34.21 8.32 21.78
N ARG A 402 33.16 7.90 22.50
CA ARG A 402 31.76 7.98 22.04
C ARG A 402 31.26 9.42 22.06
N LYS A 403 30.92 9.97 20.90
CA LYS A 403 30.38 11.33 20.74
C LYS A 403 29.01 11.31 20.08
N GLU A 404 28.15 12.25 20.48
CA GLU A 404 26.84 12.46 19.87
C GLU A 404 26.98 13.48 18.72
N VAL A 405 26.44 13.15 17.55
CA VAL A 405 26.37 14.08 16.40
C VAL A 405 24.96 14.64 16.22
N TRP A 406 23.95 13.91 16.66
CA TRP A 406 22.55 14.31 16.55
C TRP A 406 21.69 13.61 17.59
N SER A 407 20.64 14.30 18.04
CA SER A 407 19.53 13.70 18.77
C SER A 407 18.22 14.38 18.42
N GLY A 408 17.12 13.63 18.52
CA GLY A 408 15.79 14.15 18.25
C GLY A 408 14.71 13.34 18.92
N ASP A 409 13.66 14.04 19.35
CA ASP A 409 12.49 13.41 19.96
C ASP A 409 11.58 12.77 18.88
N TRP A 410 11.22 11.53 19.15
CA TRP A 410 10.36 10.69 18.36
C TRP A 410 9.12 10.37 19.19
N GLY A 411 8.18 11.30 19.24
CA GLY A 411 6.85 11.00 19.76
C GLY A 411 6.67 11.19 21.27
N THR A 412 7.56 11.86 22.01
CA THR A 412 7.16 12.39 23.33
C THR A 412 6.25 13.62 23.13
N GLY A 413 4.99 13.37 22.78
CA GLY A 413 3.97 14.40 22.46
C GLY A 413 3.51 14.45 20.99
N SER A 414 4.06 13.60 20.13
CA SER A 414 3.60 13.34 18.75
C SER A 414 3.38 11.83 18.53
N SER A 415 2.65 11.43 17.49
CA SER A 415 2.36 10.00 17.24
C SER A 415 3.66 9.18 17.17
N PRO A 416 3.72 8.00 17.82
CA PRO A 416 4.90 7.13 17.78
C PRO A 416 5.21 6.69 16.34
N ILE A 417 6.46 6.36 16.06
CA ILE A 417 6.82 5.78 14.76
C ILE A 417 6.28 4.37 14.71
N LYS A 418 5.27 4.17 13.86
CA LYS A 418 4.63 2.89 13.63
C LYS A 418 5.64 1.82 13.15
N PRO A 419 5.33 0.53 13.35
CA PRO A 419 6.12 -0.58 12.83
C PRO A 419 6.46 -0.39 11.35
N LYS A 420 7.68 -0.74 10.96
CA LYS A 420 8.18 -0.70 9.56
C LYS A 420 8.13 0.69 8.89
N CYS A 421 7.87 1.76 9.64
CA CYS A 421 7.84 3.13 9.12
C CYS A 421 9.17 3.87 9.34
N LYS A 422 9.33 5.01 8.68
CA LYS A 422 10.51 5.87 8.77
C LYS A 422 10.15 7.31 9.17
N LYS A 423 11.13 8.01 9.74
CA LYS A 423 11.12 9.46 9.90
C LYS A 423 12.22 10.06 9.02
N SER A 424 11.79 10.93 8.11
CA SER A 424 12.62 11.61 7.12
C SER A 424 13.08 12.98 7.62
N GLY A 425 14.09 13.55 6.96
CA GLY A 425 14.54 14.91 7.23
C GLY A 425 15.56 15.07 8.36
N VAL A 426 16.16 13.97 8.83
CA VAL A 426 17.24 14.04 9.82
C VAL A 426 18.48 14.62 9.18
N THR A 427 19.03 15.70 9.74
CA THR A 427 20.19 16.40 9.18
C THR A 427 21.23 16.64 10.26
N PHE A 428 22.49 16.33 9.93
CA PHE A 428 23.66 16.65 10.75
C PHE A 428 24.92 16.70 9.88
N THR A 429 25.94 17.43 10.35
CA THR A 429 27.23 17.49 9.65
C THR A 429 28.06 16.26 10.01
N ALA A 430 28.56 15.54 9.00
CA ALA A 430 29.42 14.38 9.21
C ALA A 430 30.68 14.79 10.02
N PRO A 431 31.00 14.10 11.13
CA PRO A 431 32.16 14.43 11.95
C PRO A 431 33.48 14.22 11.19
N THR A 432 34.41 15.16 11.31
CA THR A 432 35.74 15.09 10.66
C THR A 432 36.78 14.32 11.48
N ASP A 433 36.49 14.12 12.76
CA ASP A 433 37.29 13.38 13.74
C ASP A 433 36.77 11.96 13.99
N ALA A 434 35.79 11.48 13.22
CA ALA A 434 35.33 10.09 13.30
C ALA A 434 36.49 9.10 13.05
N GLU A 435 36.55 8.05 13.87
CA GLU A 435 37.49 6.93 13.71
C GLU A 435 37.28 6.24 12.36
N GLU A 436 36.02 5.91 12.07
CA GLU A 436 35.57 5.30 10.83
C GLU A 436 34.52 6.20 10.16
N PRO A 437 34.87 6.96 9.11
CA PRO A 437 33.92 7.83 8.42
C PRO A 437 32.70 7.05 7.90
N GLY A 438 31.49 7.51 8.23
CA GLY A 438 30.23 6.87 7.83
C GLY A 438 29.75 5.74 8.75
N LYS A 439 30.50 5.40 9.80
CA LYS A 439 30.06 4.50 10.87
C LYS A 439 29.38 5.30 11.97
N TYR A 440 28.15 4.91 12.30
CA TYR A 440 27.34 5.53 13.33
C TYR A 440 26.72 4.48 14.25
N ILE A 441 26.33 4.90 15.44
CA ILE A 441 25.57 4.10 16.40
C ILE A 441 24.25 4.82 16.63
N LEU A 442 23.17 4.18 16.24
CA LEU A 442 21.81 4.63 16.46
C LEU A 442 21.32 4.08 17.79
N VAL A 443 20.76 4.93 18.65
CA VAL A 443 20.28 4.53 19.98
C VAL A 443 18.92 5.14 20.25
N LEU A 444 17.96 4.31 20.68
CA LEU A 444 16.73 4.76 21.32
C LEU A 444 16.97 4.86 22.82
N ASP A 445 16.82 6.07 23.36
CA ASP A 445 17.03 6.42 24.76
C ASP A 445 15.69 6.65 25.45
N LYS A 446 15.47 5.94 26.57
CA LYS A 446 14.24 5.98 27.38
C LYS A 446 12.96 5.94 26.55
N GLY A 447 12.96 5.06 25.56
CA GLY A 447 11.85 4.95 24.64
C GLY A 447 10.68 4.16 25.18
N LYS A 448 9.64 4.09 24.37
CA LYS A 448 8.58 3.11 24.47
C LYS A 448 8.61 2.24 23.23
N ILE A 449 8.67 0.92 23.39
CA ILE A 449 8.54 -0.06 22.30
C ILE A 449 7.34 -0.95 22.62
N GLY A 450 6.26 -0.79 21.84
CA GLY A 450 4.98 -1.41 22.19
C GLY A 450 4.49 -0.89 23.54
N GLU A 451 4.36 -1.77 24.53
CA GLU A 451 3.97 -1.41 25.90
C GLU A 451 5.15 -1.29 26.89
N GLU A 452 6.39 -1.58 26.48
CA GLU A 452 7.57 -1.44 27.35
C GLU A 452 7.98 0.02 27.47
N GLU A 453 7.83 0.61 28.65
CA GLU A 453 8.34 1.93 29.00
C GLU A 453 9.83 1.87 29.39
N GLY A 454 10.59 2.92 29.05
CA GLY A 454 12.02 2.99 29.35
C GLY A 454 12.88 2.03 28.51
N ALA A 455 12.36 1.57 27.38
CA ALA A 455 13.03 0.68 26.46
C ALA A 455 14.27 1.33 25.84
N VAL A 456 15.26 0.48 25.55
CA VAL A 456 16.50 0.84 24.85
C VAL A 456 16.62 -0.08 23.63
N ALA A 457 17.09 0.48 22.53
CA ALA A 457 17.44 -0.27 21.33
C ALA A 457 18.64 0.37 20.66
N GLY A 458 19.53 -0.44 20.10
CA GLY A 458 20.76 0.02 19.47
C GLY A 458 20.97 -0.60 18.09
N LYS A 459 21.56 0.18 17.16
CA LYS A 459 22.13 -0.36 15.94
C LYS A 459 23.43 0.32 15.53
N VAL A 460 24.47 -0.46 15.25
CA VAL A 460 25.70 -0.01 14.58
C VAL A 460 25.48 -0.05 13.08
N ILE A 461 25.70 1.08 12.41
CA ILE A 461 25.34 1.30 11.00
C ILE A 461 26.56 1.83 10.27
N ASN A 462 26.82 1.32 9.06
CA ASN A 462 27.80 1.90 8.16
C ASN A 462 27.11 2.40 6.88
N THR A 463 26.99 3.72 6.73
CA THR A 463 26.26 4.33 5.62
C THR A 463 26.97 4.20 4.27
N ASN A 464 28.24 3.76 4.24
CA ASN A 464 29.02 3.60 3.00
C ASN A 464 28.81 2.24 2.32
N THR A 465 28.21 1.27 3.02
CA THR A 465 28.02 -0.11 2.53
C THR A 465 26.55 -0.49 2.33
N MET A 466 25.61 0.44 2.49
CA MET A 466 24.17 0.13 2.48
C MET A 466 23.60 0.06 1.05
N PRO A 467 22.93 -1.04 0.67
CA PRO A 467 22.02 -1.05 -0.47
C PRO A 467 20.83 -0.12 -0.16
N THR A 468 20.49 0.71 -1.13
CA THR A 468 19.50 1.76 -0.96
C THR A 468 18.06 1.22 -1.05
N GLY A 469 17.25 1.38 0.00
CA GLY A 469 15.80 1.50 -0.13
C GLY A 469 14.94 0.59 0.72
N SER A 470 14.08 1.21 1.54
CA SER A 470 12.73 0.69 1.75
C SER A 470 12.03 0.58 0.38
N ALA A 471 11.53 -0.60 0.05
CA ALA A 471 10.76 -0.82 -1.16
C ALA A 471 9.36 -0.23 -0.98
N ALA A 472 8.89 0.54 -1.96
CA ALA A 472 7.47 0.90 -2.06
C ALA A 472 6.57 -0.35 -1.93
N PRO A 473 5.35 -0.23 -1.39
CA PRO A 473 4.45 -1.36 -1.30
C PRO A 473 4.20 -1.95 -2.70
N ALA A 474 4.60 -3.20 -2.91
CA ALA A 474 4.40 -3.89 -4.16
C ALA A 474 2.92 -4.29 -4.30
N ILE A 475 2.29 -3.86 -5.39
CA ILE A 475 0.90 -4.23 -5.73
C ILE A 475 0.92 -5.50 -6.59
N THR A 476 0.26 -6.56 -6.12
CA THR A 476 0.10 -7.84 -6.81
C THR A 476 -1.37 -8.06 -7.22
N GLY A 477 -1.60 -8.82 -8.30
CA GLY A 477 -2.92 -8.94 -8.95
C GLY A 477 -2.81 -9.05 -10.49
N SER A 478 -3.94 -9.08 -11.20
CA SER A 478 -3.97 -9.20 -12.68
C SER A 478 -3.57 -7.91 -13.39
N ASN A 479 -2.91 -8.03 -14.56
CA ASN A 479 -2.60 -6.88 -15.44
C ASN A 479 -3.81 -6.43 -16.27
N THR A 480 -4.73 -7.36 -16.59
CA THR A 480 -6.02 -7.07 -17.21
C THR A 480 -7.06 -6.90 -16.10
N ALA A 481 -7.77 -5.78 -16.14
CA ALA A 481 -8.72 -5.39 -15.11
C ALA A 481 -10.15 -5.73 -15.55
N ASP A 482 -10.88 -6.41 -14.66
CA ASP A 482 -12.31 -6.69 -14.76
C ASP A 482 -12.98 -6.29 -13.43
N ASP A 483 -14.30 -6.07 -13.46
CA ASP A 483 -15.08 -5.77 -12.25
C ASP A 483 -14.96 -6.89 -11.21
N GLY A 484 -14.61 -6.54 -9.98
CA GLY A 484 -14.40 -7.48 -8.87
C GLY A 484 -12.98 -8.04 -8.76
N ASN A 485 -12.04 -7.66 -9.65
CA ASN A 485 -10.64 -8.01 -9.47
C ASN A 485 -10.08 -7.34 -8.19
N CYS A 486 -9.44 -8.12 -7.32
CA CYS A 486 -8.83 -7.62 -6.09
C CYS A 486 -7.30 -7.64 -6.15
N TYR A 487 -6.68 -6.60 -5.61
CA TYR A 487 -5.24 -6.38 -5.59
C TYR A 487 -4.73 -6.41 -4.16
N ALA A 488 -3.53 -6.99 -3.96
CA ALA A 488 -2.92 -7.13 -2.65
C ALA A 488 -1.60 -6.37 -2.55
N ALA A 489 -1.37 -5.72 -1.41
CA ALA A 489 -0.10 -5.06 -1.09
C ALA A 489 0.82 -6.02 -0.32
N GLY A 490 2.01 -6.29 -0.87
CA GLY A 490 2.90 -7.35 -0.38
C GLY A 490 4.08 -6.93 0.51
N SER A 491 4.50 -5.65 0.47
CA SER A 491 5.75 -5.19 1.12
C SER A 491 5.63 -3.92 1.97
N GLY A 492 4.43 -3.36 2.13
CA GLY A 492 4.19 -2.18 2.99
C GLY A 492 3.64 -2.55 4.36
N THR A 493 3.23 -1.54 5.12
CA THR A 493 2.62 -1.68 6.46
C THR A 493 1.13 -1.36 6.42
N GLY A 494 0.27 -2.29 6.82
CA GLY A 494 -1.17 -2.01 6.95
C GLY A 494 -1.51 -1.05 8.09
N PRO A 495 -2.71 -0.41 8.10
CA PRO A 495 -3.74 -0.47 7.06
C PRO A 495 -3.32 0.27 5.78
N TYR A 496 -3.80 -0.22 4.64
CA TYR A 496 -3.52 0.35 3.33
C TYR A 496 -4.66 1.27 2.89
N GLN A 497 -4.30 2.42 2.30
CA GLN A 497 -5.25 3.29 1.62
C GLN A 497 -5.11 3.10 0.12
N TRP A 498 -6.22 2.75 -0.52
CA TRP A 498 -6.29 2.49 -1.95
C TRP A 498 -6.92 3.66 -2.69
N SER A 499 -6.40 3.95 -3.88
CA SER A 499 -7.04 4.84 -4.85
C SER A 499 -6.79 4.33 -6.26
N ILE A 500 -7.68 4.67 -7.19
CA ILE A 500 -7.55 4.31 -8.60
C ILE A 500 -7.88 5.53 -9.46
N SER A 501 -7.15 5.74 -10.56
CA SER A 501 -7.35 6.90 -11.43
C SER A 501 -8.63 6.86 -12.28
N LYS A 502 -9.21 5.67 -12.49
CA LYS A 502 -10.48 5.46 -13.21
C LYS A 502 -11.27 4.34 -12.55
N GLY A 503 -12.55 4.59 -12.26
CA GLY A 503 -13.41 3.66 -11.52
C GLY A 503 -13.33 3.89 -10.00
N THR A 504 -13.60 2.85 -9.23
CA THR A 504 -13.52 2.86 -7.76
C THR A 504 -12.72 1.66 -7.25
N ILE A 505 -12.10 1.80 -6.09
CA ILE A 505 -11.41 0.72 -5.38
C ILE A 505 -11.82 0.77 -3.90
N ASP A 506 -12.11 -0.38 -3.30
CA ASP A 506 -12.51 -0.47 -1.89
C ASP A 506 -11.32 -0.68 -0.94
N GLU A 507 -11.60 -0.77 0.37
CA GLU A 507 -10.59 -0.99 1.41
C GLU A 507 -9.87 -2.36 1.32
N ASN A 508 -10.49 -3.34 0.65
CA ASN A 508 -9.92 -4.67 0.41
C ASN A 508 -9.09 -4.71 -0.89
N GLY A 509 -8.97 -3.59 -1.60
CA GLY A 509 -8.23 -3.49 -2.86
C GLY A 509 -9.00 -4.04 -4.06
N CYS A 510 -10.32 -4.17 -3.98
CA CYS A 510 -11.17 -4.66 -5.07
C CYS A 510 -11.72 -3.51 -5.92
N ILE A 511 -11.61 -3.63 -7.25
CA ILE A 511 -11.96 -2.56 -8.19
C ILE A 511 -13.35 -2.74 -8.82
N THR A 512 -13.96 -1.61 -9.19
CA THR A 512 -15.10 -1.50 -10.11
C THR A 512 -14.75 -0.48 -11.18
N ILE A 513 -14.71 -0.91 -12.44
CA ILE A 513 -14.26 -0.18 -13.62
C ILE A 513 -15.31 -0.13 -14.73
N THR A 514 -16.55 -0.54 -14.47
CA THR A 514 -17.65 -0.47 -15.44
C THR A 514 -17.68 0.89 -16.17
N GLY A 515 -17.61 0.89 -17.51
CA GLY A 515 -17.61 2.09 -18.34
C GLY A 515 -16.30 2.89 -18.36
N GLN A 516 -15.18 2.34 -17.85
CA GLN A 516 -13.86 2.96 -17.89
C GLN A 516 -12.96 2.23 -18.89
N CYS A 517 -12.16 2.98 -19.66
CA CYS A 517 -11.38 2.42 -20.79
C CYS A 517 -9.95 2.99 -20.85
N GLY A 518 -9.04 2.30 -21.52
CA GLY A 518 -7.61 2.63 -21.62
C GLY A 518 -6.80 2.19 -20.39
N THR A 519 -5.86 3.02 -19.92
CA THR A 519 -5.06 2.69 -18.74
C THR A 519 -5.62 3.33 -17.48
N ALA A 520 -5.66 2.57 -16.37
CA ALA A 520 -5.88 3.07 -15.01
C ALA A 520 -4.65 2.81 -14.15
N THR A 521 -4.42 3.62 -13.13
CA THR A 521 -3.32 3.44 -12.18
C THR A 521 -3.92 3.25 -10.79
N ILE A 522 -3.64 2.12 -10.17
CA ILE A 522 -3.91 1.92 -8.75
C ILE A 522 -2.73 2.48 -7.97
N THR A 523 -3.03 3.26 -6.93
CA THR A 523 -2.07 3.71 -5.93
C THR A 523 -2.47 3.13 -4.59
N VAL A 524 -1.54 2.42 -3.95
CA VAL A 524 -1.65 2.00 -2.56
C VAL A 524 -0.72 2.84 -1.71
N THR A 525 -1.25 3.41 -0.64
CA THR A 525 -0.47 4.12 0.38
C THR A 525 -0.47 3.26 1.63
N ASP A 526 0.71 2.93 2.15
CA ASP A 526 0.82 2.20 3.40
C ASP A 526 0.62 3.13 4.62
N ALA A 527 0.52 2.54 5.82
CA ALA A 527 0.34 3.29 7.07
C ALA A 527 1.53 4.21 7.43
N CYS A 528 2.65 4.08 6.70
CA CYS A 528 3.85 4.88 6.80
C CYS A 528 3.88 6.05 5.80
N GLY A 529 2.88 6.15 4.90
CA GLY A 529 2.81 7.17 3.85
C GLY A 529 3.63 6.82 2.60
N ASN A 530 4.19 5.62 2.49
CA ASN A 530 4.86 5.19 1.26
C ASN A 530 3.81 4.80 0.23
N THR A 531 3.98 5.29 -1.01
CA THR A 531 3.09 4.98 -2.12
C THR A 531 3.72 3.95 -3.07
N GLY A 532 2.92 2.95 -3.44
CA GLY A 532 3.21 2.03 -4.54
C GLY A 532 2.16 2.24 -5.62
N THR A 533 2.58 2.22 -6.89
CA THR A 533 1.68 2.40 -8.03
C THR A 533 1.73 1.20 -8.96
N ARG A 534 0.60 0.90 -9.60
CA ARG A 534 0.53 -0.11 -10.65
C ARG A 534 -0.46 0.28 -11.72
N ASP A 535 -0.01 0.23 -12.96
CA ASP A 535 -0.86 0.44 -14.12
C ASP A 535 -1.63 -0.83 -14.49
N LEU A 536 -2.91 -0.64 -14.83
CA LEU A 536 -3.88 -1.63 -15.25
C LEU A 536 -4.30 -1.37 -16.69
N GLN A 537 -4.45 -2.45 -17.45
CA GLN A 537 -5.10 -2.39 -18.75
C GLN A 537 -6.61 -2.60 -18.57
N LEU A 538 -7.38 -1.53 -18.81
CA LEU A 538 -8.84 -1.58 -18.97
C LEU A 538 -9.19 -1.94 -20.43
N PRO A 539 -10.47 -2.17 -20.77
CA PRO A 539 -10.89 -2.34 -22.16
C PRO A 539 -10.40 -1.20 -23.08
N ASP A 540 -10.09 -1.53 -24.32
CA ASP A 540 -9.51 -0.62 -25.31
C ASP A 540 -10.42 0.59 -25.61
N THR A 541 -9.81 1.73 -25.89
CA THR A 541 -10.53 2.90 -26.42
C THR A 541 -11.04 2.63 -27.83
N LEU A 542 -12.28 3.03 -28.13
CA LEU A 542 -12.89 2.83 -29.45
C LEU A 542 -12.32 3.82 -30.47
N GLU A 543 -11.77 3.31 -31.57
CA GLU A 543 -11.31 4.10 -32.70
C GLU A 543 -12.24 3.91 -33.89
N ILE A 544 -12.78 5.01 -34.42
CA ILE A 544 -13.68 5.01 -35.58
C ILE A 544 -12.86 5.26 -36.85
N THR A 545 -12.77 4.27 -37.74
CA THR A 545 -12.05 4.36 -39.02
C THR A 545 -13.02 4.29 -40.20
N GLY A 546 -12.78 5.06 -41.26
CA GLY A 546 -13.66 5.12 -42.44
C GLY A 546 -13.62 6.47 -43.18
N PRO A 547 -14.16 6.53 -44.41
CA PRO A 547 -14.24 7.76 -45.22
C PRO A 547 -15.22 8.77 -44.63
N ASP A 548 -15.14 10.06 -45.05
CA ASP A 548 -16.05 11.13 -44.57
C ASP A 548 -17.52 10.92 -44.96
N ALA A 549 -17.80 9.99 -45.88
CA ALA A 549 -19.13 9.52 -46.23
C ALA A 549 -19.11 8.01 -46.52
N GLY A 550 -19.97 7.24 -45.86
CA GLY A 550 -20.05 5.79 -46.01
C GLY A 550 -20.28 5.03 -44.70
N CYS A 551 -19.75 3.80 -44.64
CA CYS A 551 -19.77 2.95 -43.46
C CYS A 551 -18.45 3.02 -42.70
N TYR A 552 -18.54 3.08 -41.37
CA TYR A 552 -17.41 3.19 -40.48
C TYR A 552 -17.16 1.87 -39.76
N ALA A 553 -15.89 1.54 -39.56
CA ALA A 553 -15.45 0.46 -38.68
C ALA A 553 -15.08 1.04 -37.32
N VAL A 554 -15.30 0.25 -36.26
CA VAL A 554 -14.93 0.60 -34.90
C VAL A 554 -14.17 -0.57 -34.27
N THR A 555 -13.11 -0.27 -33.52
CA THR A 555 -12.46 -1.24 -32.63
C THR A 555 -13.34 -1.53 -31.41
N GLY A 556 -13.16 -2.65 -30.70
CA GLY A 556 -13.89 -2.94 -29.44
C GLY A 556 -14.84 -4.14 -29.50
N THR A 557 -15.78 -4.22 -28.54
CA THR A 557 -16.67 -5.37 -28.37
C THR A 557 -18.13 -5.01 -28.67
N GLY A 558 -18.70 -5.63 -29.71
CA GLY A 558 -20.12 -5.43 -30.05
C GLY A 558 -21.08 -6.05 -29.01
N PRO A 559 -22.35 -5.59 -28.95
CA PRO A 559 -23.02 -4.68 -29.87
C PRO A 559 -22.64 -3.19 -29.71
N TYR A 560 -22.72 -2.43 -30.80
CA TYR A 560 -22.41 -1.00 -30.83
C TYR A 560 -23.68 -0.15 -30.93
N ILE A 561 -23.70 0.96 -30.19
CA ILE A 561 -24.73 1.99 -30.26
C ILE A 561 -24.14 3.19 -30.98
N TRP A 562 -24.70 3.54 -32.13
CA TRP A 562 -24.21 4.63 -32.98
C TRP A 562 -25.13 5.85 -32.89
N ASP A 563 -24.53 7.03 -32.90
CA ASP A 563 -25.22 8.32 -32.95
C ASP A 563 -24.49 9.29 -33.89
N ILE A 564 -25.22 10.20 -34.54
CA ILE A 564 -24.65 11.22 -35.41
C ILE A 564 -25.40 12.55 -35.28
N THR A 565 -24.65 13.64 -35.19
CA THR A 565 -25.25 14.99 -34.98
C THR A 565 -25.97 15.55 -36.20
N LYS A 566 -25.70 15.06 -37.42
CA LYS A 566 -26.38 15.45 -38.67
C LYS A 566 -26.58 14.26 -39.59
N GLY A 567 -27.79 14.11 -40.14
CA GLY A 567 -28.16 12.98 -40.99
C GLY A 567 -28.66 11.78 -40.19
N LEU A 568 -28.45 10.57 -40.71
CA LEU A 568 -28.80 9.32 -40.05
C LEU A 568 -27.60 8.37 -40.07
N ILE A 569 -27.44 7.56 -39.02
CA ILE A 569 -26.50 6.44 -38.95
C ILE A 569 -27.26 5.17 -38.55
N ASP A 570 -27.00 4.07 -39.25
CA ASP A 570 -27.65 2.78 -38.94
C ASP A 570 -26.87 1.95 -37.91
N ALA A 571 -27.44 0.83 -37.48
CA ALA A 571 -26.82 -0.07 -36.51
C ALA A 571 -25.52 -0.75 -37.01
N LYS A 572 -25.20 -0.65 -38.31
CA LYS A 572 -23.95 -1.14 -38.91
C LYS A 572 -22.89 -0.04 -39.01
N GLY A 573 -23.18 1.17 -38.52
CA GLY A 573 -22.29 2.32 -38.61
C GLY A 573 -22.26 2.94 -40.01
N CYS A 574 -23.32 2.81 -40.81
CA CYS A 574 -23.42 3.41 -42.14
C CYS A 574 -24.22 4.71 -42.11
N THR A 575 -23.61 5.79 -42.61
CA THR A 575 -24.23 7.12 -42.65
C THR A 575 -25.04 7.39 -43.92
N ASN A 576 -26.11 8.17 -43.77
CA ASN A 576 -26.83 8.82 -44.87
C ASN A 576 -26.86 10.33 -44.62
N LEU A 577 -26.06 11.06 -45.40
CA LEU A 577 -25.80 12.49 -45.24
C LEU A 577 -26.47 13.36 -46.32
N LYS A 578 -27.40 12.81 -47.10
CA LYS A 578 -28.00 13.53 -48.24
C LYS A 578 -28.64 14.85 -47.81
N GLY A 579 -28.22 15.95 -48.44
CA GLY A 579 -28.72 17.30 -48.18
C GLY A 579 -28.21 17.96 -46.88
N GLN A 580 -27.22 17.36 -46.20
CA GLN A 580 -26.53 17.93 -45.05
C GLN A 580 -25.18 18.56 -45.47
N CYS A 581 -24.67 19.50 -44.67
CA CYS A 581 -23.38 20.15 -44.91
C CYS A 581 -22.77 20.73 -43.60
N GLY A 582 -21.47 21.01 -43.63
CA GLY A 582 -20.70 21.50 -42.48
C GLY A 582 -20.25 20.39 -41.52
N GLN A 583 -19.84 20.76 -40.31
CA GLN A 583 -19.34 19.78 -39.33
C GLN A 583 -20.45 18.88 -38.77
N ALA A 584 -20.14 17.59 -38.65
CA ALA A 584 -20.93 16.58 -37.97
C ALA A 584 -20.01 15.73 -37.08
N THR A 585 -20.58 15.06 -36.08
CA THR A 585 -19.84 14.20 -35.14
C THR A 585 -20.55 12.87 -35.07
N ILE A 586 -19.80 11.78 -35.29
CA ILE A 586 -20.25 10.42 -34.99
C ILE A 586 -19.81 10.08 -33.57
N ASN A 587 -20.73 9.55 -32.78
CA ASN A 587 -20.46 8.92 -31.49
C ASN A 587 -20.76 7.42 -31.60
N VAL A 588 -19.94 6.59 -30.98
CA VAL A 588 -20.18 5.15 -30.86
C VAL A 588 -19.95 4.71 -29.42
N THR A 589 -20.82 3.85 -28.91
CA THR A 589 -20.65 3.20 -27.60
C THR A 589 -20.63 1.68 -27.79
N ASP A 590 -19.69 0.99 -27.18
CA ASP A 590 -19.62 -0.49 -27.24
C ASP A 590 -20.36 -1.18 -26.08
N ALA A 591 -20.32 -2.51 -26.05
CA ALA A 591 -20.99 -3.31 -25.01
C ALA A 591 -20.44 -3.06 -23.59
N ASN A 592 -19.20 -2.58 -23.48
CA ASN A 592 -18.53 -2.27 -22.22
C ASN A 592 -18.78 -0.83 -21.76
N GLY A 593 -19.52 -0.04 -22.54
CA GLY A 593 -19.82 1.36 -22.26
C GLY A 593 -18.70 2.33 -22.67
N CYS A 594 -17.65 1.85 -23.37
CA CYS A 594 -16.62 2.73 -23.92
C CYS A 594 -17.20 3.59 -25.03
N THR A 595 -16.81 4.86 -25.12
CA THR A 595 -17.25 5.76 -26.19
C THR A 595 -16.11 6.18 -27.11
N GLY A 596 -16.38 6.27 -28.41
CA GLY A 596 -15.49 6.82 -29.42
C GLY A 596 -16.18 7.95 -30.18
N THR A 597 -15.42 8.95 -30.60
CA THR A 597 -15.94 10.08 -31.39
C THR A 597 -15.13 10.32 -32.65
N LYS A 598 -15.80 10.74 -33.73
CA LYS A 598 -15.16 11.17 -34.97
C LYS A 598 -15.83 12.40 -35.53
N GLU A 599 -15.04 13.42 -35.79
CA GLU A 599 -15.50 14.60 -36.53
C GLU A 599 -15.49 14.35 -38.03
N LEU A 600 -16.53 14.84 -38.69
CA LEU A 600 -16.74 14.77 -40.13
C LEU A 600 -16.91 16.19 -40.68
N ASN A 601 -16.36 16.42 -41.86
CA ASN A 601 -16.63 17.63 -42.63
C ASN A 601 -17.44 17.28 -43.89
N ILE A 602 -18.71 17.67 -43.92
CA ILE A 602 -19.60 17.36 -45.04
C ILE A 602 -19.52 18.50 -46.06
N PRO A 603 -18.95 18.28 -47.26
CA PRO A 603 -18.82 19.32 -48.28
C PRO A 603 -20.19 19.74 -48.82
N ALA A 604 -20.35 21.02 -49.18
CA ALA A 604 -21.57 21.50 -49.81
C ALA A 604 -21.66 20.99 -51.26
N GLU A 605 -22.79 20.40 -51.63
CA GLU A 605 -23.08 20.06 -53.03
C GLU A 605 -23.36 21.33 -53.85
N GLU A 606 -22.97 21.32 -55.13
CA GLU A 606 -23.26 22.41 -56.05
C GLU A 606 -24.78 22.52 -56.26
N LEU A 607 -25.32 23.72 -56.07
CA LEU A 607 -26.74 23.98 -56.26
C LEU A 607 -27.03 24.22 -57.75
N THR A 608 -28.01 23.52 -58.33
CA THR A 608 -28.34 23.67 -59.76
C THR A 608 -29.83 23.91 -59.98
N ILE A 609 -30.18 24.89 -60.82
CA ILE A 609 -31.57 25.20 -61.19
C ILE A 609 -31.94 24.56 -62.52
N THR A 610 -33.02 23.78 -62.55
CA THR A 610 -33.59 23.18 -63.76
C THR A 610 -34.92 23.86 -64.13
N GLY A 611 -35.10 24.18 -65.42
CA GLY A 611 -36.31 24.80 -65.99
C GLY A 611 -36.04 25.48 -67.34
N SER A 612 -37.07 26.06 -67.95
CA SER A 612 -36.99 26.71 -69.28
C SER A 612 -36.13 27.97 -69.28
N ASP A 613 -35.43 28.28 -70.38
CA ASP A 613 -34.68 29.54 -70.55
C ASP A 613 -35.56 30.69 -71.06
N THR A 614 -36.78 30.38 -71.49
CA THR A 614 -37.75 31.36 -72.02
C THR A 614 -39.15 31.19 -71.44
N THR A 615 -39.91 32.28 -71.47
CA THR A 615 -41.31 32.34 -71.04
C THR A 615 -42.10 33.34 -71.89
N THR A 616 -43.43 33.27 -71.89
CA THR A 616 -44.30 34.24 -72.58
C THR A 616 -45.05 35.11 -71.57
N ARG A 617 -45.62 36.24 -71.99
CA ARG A 617 -46.49 37.04 -71.11
C ARG A 617 -47.71 36.23 -70.65
N ASN A 618 -48.25 36.56 -69.47
CA ASN A 618 -49.40 35.87 -68.86
C ASN A 618 -49.20 34.35 -68.75
N SER A 619 -47.99 33.90 -68.40
CA SER A 619 -47.67 32.48 -68.27
C SER A 619 -46.99 32.13 -66.95
N THR A 620 -47.04 30.84 -66.62
CA THR A 620 -46.44 30.27 -65.42
C THR A 620 -45.51 29.10 -65.78
N LYS A 621 -44.32 29.04 -65.17
CA LYS A 621 -43.30 27.99 -65.37
C LYS A 621 -42.72 27.52 -64.04
N GLN A 622 -42.57 26.20 -63.87
CA GLN A 622 -42.00 25.60 -62.67
C GLN A 622 -40.48 25.40 -62.83
N TYR A 623 -39.73 25.77 -61.80
CA TYR A 623 -38.30 25.52 -61.67
C TYR A 623 -38.04 24.64 -60.44
N THR A 624 -37.02 23.81 -60.52
CA THR A 624 -36.57 22.96 -59.41
C THR A 624 -35.10 23.20 -59.15
N ALA A 625 -34.70 23.16 -57.88
CA ALA A 625 -33.30 23.21 -57.48
C ALA A 625 -32.91 21.87 -56.85
N THR A 626 -31.73 21.37 -57.21
CA THR A 626 -31.12 20.15 -56.66
C THR A 626 -29.77 20.50 -56.02
N GLY A 627 -29.36 19.77 -54.99
CA GLY A 627 -28.13 20.04 -54.22
C GLY A 627 -28.35 20.62 -52.82
N CYS A 628 -29.61 20.82 -52.39
CA CYS A 628 -29.92 21.25 -51.02
C CYS A 628 -31.30 20.72 -50.59
N GLY A 629 -31.46 20.40 -49.30
CA GLY A 629 -32.73 19.89 -48.76
C GLY A 629 -33.87 20.90 -48.79
N GLN A 630 -33.56 22.19 -48.60
CA GLN A 630 -34.53 23.29 -48.64
C GLN A 630 -33.87 24.50 -49.31
N VAL A 631 -34.57 25.12 -50.27
CA VAL A 631 -34.06 26.30 -51.00
C VAL A 631 -35.02 27.48 -50.88
N GLU A 632 -34.46 28.68 -50.90
CA GLU A 632 -35.20 29.94 -50.95
C GLU A 632 -35.05 30.57 -52.32
N TRP A 633 -36.17 30.96 -52.94
CA TRP A 633 -36.19 31.52 -54.28
C TRP A 633 -36.32 33.04 -54.27
N SER A 634 -35.63 33.70 -55.19
CA SER A 634 -35.74 35.14 -55.45
C SER A 634 -35.61 35.45 -56.94
N ILE A 635 -35.99 36.66 -57.36
CA ILE A 635 -35.95 37.11 -58.75
C ILE A 635 -35.47 38.56 -58.85
N SER A 636 -34.68 38.86 -59.89
CA SER A 636 -34.15 40.21 -60.17
C SER A 636 -34.17 40.52 -61.67
N PRO A 637 -34.42 41.77 -62.10
CA PRO A 637 -34.83 42.91 -61.28
C PRO A 637 -36.30 42.79 -60.84
N LEU A 638 -36.60 43.24 -59.62
CA LEU A 638 -37.97 43.34 -59.11
C LEU A 638 -38.76 44.36 -59.94
N ASN A 639 -40.07 44.15 -60.10
CA ASN A 639 -41.04 45.07 -60.73
C ASN A 639 -41.06 45.13 -62.28
N LYS A 640 -40.58 44.11 -62.98
CA LYS A 640 -40.75 43.97 -64.44
C LYS A 640 -41.87 42.98 -64.84
N GLY A 641 -42.93 42.88 -64.04
CA GLY A 641 -44.08 42.02 -64.35
C GLY A 641 -43.86 40.52 -64.15
N ALA A 642 -42.88 40.10 -63.35
CA ALA A 642 -42.64 38.69 -63.02
C ALA A 642 -42.41 38.48 -61.51
N THR A 643 -42.88 37.35 -60.98
CA THR A 643 -42.69 36.92 -59.59
C THR A 643 -42.36 35.44 -59.53
N ILE A 644 -41.57 35.01 -58.53
CA ILE A 644 -41.30 33.60 -58.26
C ILE A 644 -41.72 33.26 -56.82
N THR A 645 -42.38 32.12 -56.64
CA THR A 645 -42.78 31.64 -55.31
C THR A 645 -41.67 30.81 -54.66
N GLN A 646 -41.78 30.54 -53.36
CA GLN A 646 -40.81 29.71 -52.62
C GLN A 646 -40.80 28.23 -53.04
N ILE A 647 -41.78 27.79 -53.82
CA ILE A 647 -41.76 26.45 -54.44
C ILE A 647 -41.11 26.48 -55.84
N GLY A 648 -40.54 27.60 -56.29
CA GLY A 648 -39.90 27.72 -57.60
C GLY A 648 -40.85 27.98 -58.78
N LEU A 649 -42.09 28.44 -58.51
CA LEU A 649 -43.07 28.73 -59.57
C LEU A 649 -42.95 30.18 -60.06
N LEU A 650 -42.44 30.39 -61.27
CA LEU A 650 -42.31 31.69 -61.92
C LEU A 650 -43.62 32.06 -62.63
N THR A 651 -44.19 33.22 -62.33
CA THR A 651 -45.39 33.77 -62.96
C THR A 651 -45.08 35.11 -63.62
N THR A 652 -45.55 35.31 -64.84
CA THR A 652 -45.34 36.54 -65.64
C THR A 652 -46.67 37.17 -66.04
N THR A 653 -46.77 38.51 -66.00
CA THR A 653 -47.99 39.26 -66.31
C THR A 653 -47.94 39.87 -67.72
N GLY A 654 -49.01 40.56 -68.13
CA GLY A 654 -49.10 41.24 -69.43
C GLY A 654 -48.10 42.40 -69.63
N THR A 655 -47.44 42.84 -68.55
CA THR A 655 -46.41 43.88 -68.58
C THR A 655 -44.98 43.31 -68.55
N ALA A 656 -44.82 41.99 -68.52
CA ALA A 656 -43.52 41.35 -68.47
C ALA A 656 -42.71 41.57 -69.76
N CYS A 657 -41.46 42.04 -69.65
CA CYS A 657 -40.58 42.27 -70.79
C CYS A 657 -39.09 42.16 -70.41
N GLY A 658 -38.25 41.78 -71.38
CA GLY A 658 -36.80 41.63 -71.19
C GLY A 658 -36.39 40.26 -70.66
N SER A 659 -35.38 40.23 -69.77
CA SER A 659 -34.90 39.05 -69.06
C SER A 659 -34.93 39.27 -67.54
N PHE A 660 -35.08 38.18 -66.79
CA PHE A 660 -34.95 38.14 -65.35
C PHE A 660 -33.97 37.04 -64.95
N THR A 661 -33.31 37.22 -63.82
CA THR A 661 -32.50 36.19 -63.17
C THR A 661 -33.27 35.66 -61.98
N ILE A 662 -33.60 34.37 -61.97
CA ILE A 662 -34.09 33.68 -60.77
C ILE A 662 -32.91 33.12 -60.00
N THR A 663 -32.94 33.22 -58.68
CA THR A 663 -31.88 32.73 -57.80
C THR A 663 -32.47 31.76 -56.78
N ALA A 664 -31.87 30.59 -56.62
CA ALA A 664 -32.14 29.66 -55.53
C ALA A 664 -30.97 29.76 -54.55
N ASN A 665 -31.27 29.95 -53.26
CA ASN A 665 -30.29 30.00 -52.19
C ASN A 665 -30.53 28.82 -51.23
N CYS A 666 -29.49 28.10 -50.85
CA CYS A 666 -29.54 27.07 -49.82
C CYS A 666 -29.18 27.70 -48.46
N PRO A 667 -30.14 28.01 -47.58
CA PRO A 667 -29.83 28.60 -46.28
C PRO A 667 -28.95 27.71 -45.40
N THR A 668 -29.04 26.38 -45.55
CA THR A 668 -28.25 25.42 -44.76
C THR A 668 -26.78 25.39 -45.16
N CYS A 669 -26.46 25.52 -46.46
CA CYS A 669 -25.10 25.37 -46.98
C CYS A 669 -24.49 26.67 -47.51
N GLY A 670 -25.24 27.77 -47.53
CA GLY A 670 -24.79 29.07 -48.02
C GLY A 670 -24.50 29.12 -49.53
N THR A 671 -24.84 28.07 -50.28
CA THR A 671 -24.67 28.02 -51.74
C THR A 671 -25.84 28.68 -52.45
N SER A 672 -25.58 29.26 -53.62
CA SER A 672 -26.60 29.87 -54.47
C SER A 672 -26.41 29.51 -55.93
N ALA A 673 -27.51 29.48 -56.67
CA ALA A 673 -27.54 29.21 -58.09
C ALA A 673 -28.44 30.23 -58.76
N THR A 674 -28.05 30.70 -59.95
CA THR A 674 -28.82 31.68 -60.73
C THR A 674 -29.17 31.12 -62.10
N LYS A 675 -30.34 31.48 -62.61
CA LYS A 675 -30.75 31.15 -63.98
C LYS A 675 -31.45 32.34 -64.64
N ASP A 676 -31.03 32.68 -65.84
CA ASP A 676 -31.66 33.73 -66.64
C ASP A 676 -32.84 33.18 -67.45
N VAL A 677 -33.94 33.93 -67.44
CA VAL A 677 -35.20 33.59 -68.13
C VAL A 677 -35.66 34.79 -68.96
N ARG A 678 -35.87 34.59 -70.26
CA ARG A 678 -36.26 35.66 -71.20
C ARG A 678 -37.74 35.63 -71.57
N VAL A 679 -38.38 36.80 -71.62
CA VAL A 679 -39.79 36.95 -72.07
C VAL A 679 -39.85 37.11 -73.59
N THR A 680 -40.67 36.30 -74.25
CA THR A 680 -40.93 36.36 -75.70
C THR A 680 -42.37 36.81 -75.99
N ASP A 681 -42.55 37.81 -76.86
CA ASP A 681 -43.85 38.37 -77.27
C ASP A 681 -44.57 37.52 -78.33
N ALA A 682 -44.84 36.25 -78.00
CA ALA A 682 -45.74 35.35 -78.72
C ALA A 682 -45.65 35.36 -80.27
N GLY A 683 -44.49 35.72 -80.85
CA GLY A 683 -44.20 35.60 -82.27
C GLY A 683 -44.90 36.55 -83.26
N MET A 684 -45.40 37.74 -82.86
CA MET A 684 -46.09 38.65 -83.81
C MET A 684 -45.55 40.10 -83.82
N TRP A 685 -45.00 40.56 -84.96
CA TRP A 685 -44.73 41.97 -85.26
C TRP A 685 -45.79 42.50 -86.25
N LEU A 686 -46.53 43.55 -85.89
CA LEU A 686 -47.50 44.23 -86.77
C LEU A 686 -46.80 45.38 -87.54
N ASP A 687 -46.72 45.24 -88.86
CA ASP A 687 -46.18 46.24 -89.79
C ASP A 687 -47.29 47.24 -90.21
N ARG A 688 -47.07 48.55 -90.07
CA ARG A 688 -47.85 49.60 -90.75
C ARG A 688 -46.91 50.29 -91.75
N GLY A 689 -47.35 50.33 -93.00
CA GLY A 689 -46.56 50.64 -94.20
C GLY A 689 -45.89 52.03 -94.29
N PRO A 690 -45.20 52.28 -95.43
CA PRO A 690 -44.17 53.31 -95.53
C PRO A 690 -44.76 54.74 -95.56
N TYR A 691 -44.26 55.60 -94.69
CA TYR A 691 -44.43 57.06 -94.79
C TYR A 691 -43.24 57.66 -95.58
N PRO A 692 -43.47 58.64 -96.46
CA PRO A 692 -42.38 59.33 -97.16
C PRO A 692 -41.68 60.31 -96.22
N VAL A 693 -40.37 60.14 -96.03
CA VAL A 693 -39.54 61.12 -95.31
C VAL A 693 -39.02 62.14 -96.33
N THR A 694 -39.48 63.38 -96.25
CA THR A 694 -38.98 64.49 -97.08
C THR A 694 -37.83 65.19 -96.36
N CYS A 695 -36.61 65.08 -96.90
CA CYS A 695 -35.48 65.91 -96.49
C CYS A 695 -35.45 67.20 -97.34
N LYS A 696 -35.51 68.38 -96.72
CA LYS A 696 -35.35 69.68 -97.40
C LYS A 696 -33.86 69.98 -97.62
N ILE A 697 -33.46 70.17 -98.89
CA ILE A 697 -32.20 70.83 -99.26
C ILE A 697 -32.54 72.25 -99.73
N LYS A 698 -31.74 73.24 -99.32
CA LYS A 698 -31.95 74.67 -99.65
C LYS A 698 -31.57 74.92 -101.13
N GLY A 699 -32.58 75.05 -102.00
CA GLY A 699 -32.45 75.51 -103.39
C GLY A 699 -32.10 74.41 -104.40
N GLY A 700 -33.11 73.83 -105.08
CA GLY A 700 -32.95 72.91 -106.21
C GLY A 700 -34.05 71.82 -106.26
N THR A 701 -34.51 71.50 -107.47
CA THR A 701 -35.70 70.70 -107.83
C THR A 701 -35.60 69.19 -107.48
N TYR A 702 -36.76 68.57 -107.22
CA TYR A 702 -36.99 67.17 -106.80
C TYR A 702 -36.46 66.07 -107.75
N TRP A 703 -36.00 64.95 -107.18
CA TRP A 703 -35.94 63.65 -107.85
C TRP A 703 -36.48 62.54 -106.93
N SER A 704 -37.40 61.75 -107.46
CA SER A 704 -38.03 60.58 -106.83
C SER A 704 -37.49 59.30 -107.47
N GLY A 705 -37.10 58.32 -106.65
CA GLY A 705 -36.94 56.94 -107.08
C GLY A 705 -35.80 56.23 -106.36
N CYS A 706 -36.12 55.59 -105.23
CA CYS A 706 -35.37 54.45 -104.68
C CYS A 706 -36.39 53.48 -104.05
N ILE A 707 -36.34 52.21 -104.42
CA ILE A 707 -37.16 51.13 -103.83
C ILE A 707 -36.18 50.21 -103.10
N GLY A 708 -36.24 50.19 -101.77
CA GLY A 708 -35.49 49.24 -100.95
C GLY A 708 -36.33 47.99 -100.68
N GLU A 709 -35.69 46.82 -100.69
CA GLU A 709 -36.31 45.57 -100.27
C GLU A 709 -35.84 45.21 -98.86
N LEU A 710 -36.79 44.87 -97.99
CA LEU A 710 -36.51 44.50 -96.61
C LEU A 710 -36.07 43.05 -96.52
N GLN A 711 -34.91 42.79 -95.93
CA GLN A 711 -34.44 41.43 -95.67
C GLN A 711 -34.23 41.16 -94.18
N TYR A 712 -34.46 39.90 -93.79
CA TYR A 712 -34.37 39.43 -92.41
C TYR A 712 -33.27 38.38 -92.29
N LYS A 713 -32.32 38.59 -91.37
CA LYS A 713 -31.32 37.58 -91.00
C LYS A 713 -31.27 37.46 -89.48
N GLY A 714 -31.88 36.39 -88.95
CA GLY A 714 -32.07 36.19 -87.51
C GLY A 714 -32.99 37.24 -86.88
N LYS A 715 -32.67 37.71 -85.68
CA LYS A 715 -33.49 38.65 -84.88
C LYS A 715 -33.38 40.13 -85.29
N TYR A 716 -32.73 40.45 -86.40
CA TYR A 716 -32.40 41.82 -86.80
C TYR A 716 -33.01 42.16 -88.17
N ARG A 717 -33.47 43.40 -88.29
CA ARG A 717 -34.01 44.00 -89.53
C ARG A 717 -32.92 44.88 -90.14
N TYR A 718 -32.63 44.70 -91.42
CA TYR A 718 -31.71 45.58 -92.14
C TYR A 718 -32.34 45.94 -93.48
N GLU A 719 -32.15 47.20 -93.91
CA GLU A 719 -32.58 47.69 -95.21
C GLU A 719 -31.37 47.70 -96.14
N VAL A 720 -31.42 46.90 -97.20
CA VAL A 720 -30.37 46.86 -98.22
C VAL A 720 -30.88 47.62 -99.43
N SER A 721 -30.29 48.80 -99.65
CA SER A 721 -30.51 49.59 -100.85
C SER A 721 -29.64 49.02 -101.98
N SER A 722 -30.27 48.36 -102.96
CA SER A 722 -29.62 47.98 -104.21
C SER A 722 -30.09 48.91 -105.33
N GLU A 723 -29.18 49.79 -105.77
CA GLU A 723 -29.20 50.59 -106.99
C GLU A 723 -30.27 51.69 -107.13
N CYS A 724 -29.96 52.86 -106.54
CA CYS A 724 -30.14 54.13 -107.22
C CYS A 724 -28.79 54.57 -107.75
N VAL A 725 -28.55 54.29 -109.03
CA VAL A 725 -27.31 54.63 -109.74
C VAL A 725 -27.23 56.16 -109.79
N ASN A 726 -26.16 56.75 -109.24
CA ASN A 726 -26.02 58.18 -108.93
C ASN A 726 -26.53 58.63 -107.55
N SER A 727 -25.70 59.50 -106.96
CA SER A 727 -25.91 60.38 -105.81
C SER A 727 -25.50 59.80 -104.46
N ALA A 728 -24.33 60.25 -104.00
CA ALA A 728 -23.89 60.15 -102.62
C ALA A 728 -24.91 60.82 -101.69
N MET A 729 -25.49 60.05 -100.76
CA MET A 729 -26.36 60.59 -99.73
C MET A 729 -25.63 60.57 -98.39
N ILE A 730 -25.15 61.74 -97.99
CA ILE A 730 -24.73 62.05 -96.62
C ILE A 730 -26.03 62.30 -95.83
N ILE A 731 -26.31 61.52 -94.79
CA ILE A 731 -27.32 61.87 -93.79
C ILE A 731 -26.61 62.10 -92.45
N SER A 732 -26.47 63.38 -92.10
CA SER A 732 -26.41 63.86 -90.72
C SER A 732 -27.76 64.50 -90.41
N GLY A 733 -28.51 63.97 -89.45
CA GLY A 733 -29.77 64.58 -89.00
C GLY A 733 -30.42 63.78 -87.87
N ASP A 734 -30.77 64.47 -86.79
CA ASP A 734 -31.48 63.96 -85.63
C ASP A 734 -32.90 63.50 -86.00
N CYS A 735 -33.19 62.21 -85.79
CA CYS A 735 -34.55 61.66 -85.86
C CYS A 735 -35.03 61.33 -84.44
N THR A 736 -35.66 62.29 -83.77
CA THR A 736 -36.43 62.04 -82.54
C THR A 736 -37.88 61.67 -82.87
N SER A 737 -38.35 60.60 -82.21
CA SER A 737 -39.75 60.15 -81.99
C SER A 737 -40.21 58.90 -82.77
N PHE A 738 -40.23 57.77 -82.05
CA PHE A 738 -41.21 56.70 -82.22
C PHE A 738 -41.68 56.24 -80.84
N ALA A 739 -42.96 56.39 -80.56
CA ALA A 739 -43.61 55.90 -79.36
C ALA A 739 -44.14 54.49 -79.59
N SER A 740 -43.63 53.49 -78.85
CA SER A 740 -44.28 52.19 -78.65
C SER A 740 -43.92 51.60 -77.27
N ALA A 741 -44.95 51.43 -76.44
CA ALA A 741 -45.18 50.69 -75.17
C ALA A 741 -44.06 50.07 -74.29
N CYS A 742 -42.77 50.27 -74.53
CA CYS A 742 -41.68 49.89 -73.61
C CYS A 742 -40.62 50.99 -73.63
N ASN A 743 -40.68 51.92 -72.65
CA ASN A 743 -39.55 52.79 -72.35
C ASN A 743 -38.46 51.94 -71.70
N CYS A 744 -37.60 51.33 -72.52
CA CYS A 744 -36.26 50.96 -72.13
C CYS A 744 -35.30 51.86 -72.92
N PRO A 745 -34.39 52.61 -72.28
CA PRO A 745 -33.30 53.25 -73.01
C PRO A 745 -32.48 52.16 -73.72
N PRO A 746 -32.06 52.37 -74.98
CA PRO A 746 -31.16 51.44 -75.64
C PRO A 746 -29.84 51.37 -74.84
N PRO A 747 -29.23 50.19 -74.66
CA PRO A 747 -27.90 50.08 -74.07
C PRO A 747 -26.89 50.90 -74.88
N ASP A 748 -25.94 51.56 -74.21
CA ASP A 748 -24.79 52.20 -74.85
C ASP A 748 -24.07 51.19 -75.76
N TYR A 749 -24.11 51.41 -77.07
CA TYR A 749 -23.28 50.68 -78.04
C TYR A 749 -22.17 51.59 -78.55
N PRO A 750 -20.91 51.11 -78.62
CA PRO A 750 -19.79 51.92 -79.09
C PRO A 750 -19.94 52.30 -80.56
N LYS A 751 -19.62 53.55 -80.89
CA LYS A 751 -19.55 54.07 -82.27
C LYS A 751 -18.44 53.34 -83.04
N ILE A 752 -18.79 52.59 -84.08
CA ILE A 752 -17.82 52.04 -85.04
C ILE A 752 -17.74 52.98 -86.24
N SER A 753 -16.56 53.53 -86.50
CA SER A 753 -16.23 54.26 -87.74
C SER A 753 -15.52 53.29 -88.70
N ILE A 754 -16.06 53.08 -89.90
CA ILE A 754 -15.44 52.25 -90.93
C ILE A 754 -14.84 53.15 -92.01
N LEU A 755 -13.52 53.08 -92.18
CA LEU A 755 -12.78 53.62 -93.34
C LEU A 755 -12.64 52.49 -94.36
N VAL A 756 -13.12 52.69 -95.58
CA VAL A 756 -13.00 51.71 -96.67
C VAL A 756 -11.87 52.14 -97.60
N SER A 757 -10.85 51.29 -97.77
CA SER A 757 -9.93 51.34 -98.92
C SER A 757 -9.95 50.01 -99.66
N TRP A 758 -9.90 50.08 -100.99
CA TRP A 758 -10.06 48.97 -101.91
C TRP A 758 -8.87 48.02 -101.92
N ALA A 759 -9.12 46.72 -101.65
CA ALA A 759 -8.62 45.55 -102.39
C ALA A 759 -8.95 44.25 -101.62
N ASP A 760 -9.73 43.39 -102.27
CA ASP A 760 -9.77 41.92 -102.22
C ASP A 760 -9.74 41.12 -100.90
N TYR A 761 -10.84 40.38 -100.72
CA TYR A 761 -11.09 39.11 -100.02
C TYR A 761 -11.09 39.01 -98.47
N TYR A 762 -12.30 38.66 -97.97
CA TYR A 762 -12.69 37.81 -96.82
C TYR A 762 -11.69 37.62 -95.65
N TRP A 763 -12.10 37.94 -94.41
CA TRP A 763 -12.61 36.97 -93.40
C TRP A 763 -13.09 37.68 -92.11
N GLU A 764 -13.85 36.91 -91.34
CA GLU A 764 -14.75 37.22 -90.23
C GLU A 764 -14.07 37.77 -88.96
N TRP A 765 -14.77 38.70 -88.30
CA TRP A 765 -14.53 39.04 -86.90
C TRP A 765 -15.61 38.38 -86.03
N VAL A 766 -15.19 37.55 -85.07
CA VAL A 766 -15.97 37.25 -83.86
C VAL A 766 -15.04 37.49 -82.68
N CYS A 767 -15.41 38.43 -81.81
CA CYS A 767 -14.87 38.57 -80.46
C CYS A 767 -16.01 38.93 -79.51
N PRO A 768 -15.90 38.54 -78.23
CA PRO A 768 -16.99 38.15 -77.33
C PRO A 768 -18.02 39.25 -77.01
#